data_AF-A0A8H6Q9M8-F1
#
_entry.id   AF-A0A8H6Q9M8-F1
#
_cell.length_a   1.000
_cell.length_b   1.000
_cell.length_c   1.000
_cell.angle_alpha   90.00
_cell.angle_beta   90.00
_cell.angle_gamma   90.00
#
_symmetry.space_group_name_H-M   'P 1'
#
loop_
_entity.id
_entity.type
_entity.pdbx_description
1 polymer ?
#
loop_
_entity_poly.entity_id
_entity_poly.type
_entity_poly.pdbx_seq_one_letter_code
_entity_poly.pdbx_strand_id
1 'polypeptide(L)'
;MSPPPISIPRFAQAQLQLLLQEHEAEISSSSLASTAASVSPSTRRTLQATGYALTGIVLSQYRTGLGGRVVGEFTADAAVSSSKSTANKGDDDKAGSDGEPRLGAHGIRVGDIVRVNDTSAGSKKLAKDKGKAGGKDAAEASKGPEGVVTRVGERSIWIAFGQRGGGGRSKEDDEAIEELWGKKVWLYVLYHSMKDGSLTFGTASYTKGAVCTRHMLMAVCSIKLANDVTYRRMNQTMEKMAKMTDSDYSHFMRVAFGHTTPMQPDHGAIGPVEFIDPTLNDSQKEAIRFALASRDVALIHGPPGTGKTHTLIELILQMVKRKLRVLVCGPSNISVDNIVERLAPRKVPVVRIGHPARLLPSVLEHSLEVLTHTSEAAAIVKDVRKEIDEKQASIRKTRTGRERRAIYDDLKELRREFRERESKCVDNLVRESNVVLATLHGAGGHQLKNQKFDVVVIDEASQALEAQCWIPLLSASKVVLAGDHLQLPPTVKSSVEKSKNAKRRGKSATEAASSNSTEIIGGVSLETTLFDRLLSLHGPGIKGMLTTQYRMHEKIMQFPSNELYESKLVAAESVKSRLLKDLPYEVEDTDDTREPVVFWDTQGGDFPEKTEDDDVGKKEALLGESKSNEMEALVVAKHVDSLIQAGVKPEDIACITPYNGQLALLSSMLREKYPGLELGSVDGFQGREKEAVVVSLVRSNSEHEVGFLAEKRRLNGYRRKPRDIPDEECKKPLAPNTPVPLDQALSYTSSTLLLA
;
A
#
# COMPACT_ATOMS: atom_id res chain seq x y z
N MET A 1 26.98 18.72 17.71
CA MET A 1 26.30 19.99 17.40
C MET A 1 24.95 19.63 16.83
N SER A 2 23.85 20.16 17.39
CA SER A 2 22.51 19.95 16.83
C SER A 2 22.44 20.54 15.41
N PRO A 3 21.83 19.85 14.44
CA PRO A 3 21.73 20.40 13.09
C PRO A 3 20.92 21.71 13.10
N PRO A 4 21.21 22.64 12.16
CA PRO A 4 20.53 23.92 12.12
C PRO A 4 19.01 23.74 11.91
N PRO A 5 18.19 24.65 12.46
CA PRO A 5 16.73 24.59 12.29
C PRO A 5 16.36 24.62 10.80
N ILE A 6 15.40 23.78 10.44
CA ILE A 6 14.94 23.61 9.07
C ILE A 6 13.75 24.55 8.84
N SER A 7 13.83 25.40 7.82
CA SER A 7 12.72 26.27 7.44
C SER A 7 11.54 25.45 6.92
N ILE A 8 10.38 25.57 7.58
CA ILE A 8 9.16 24.83 7.25
C ILE A 8 8.69 25.11 5.80
N PRO A 9 8.63 26.38 5.33
CA PRO A 9 8.26 26.64 3.94
C PRO A 9 9.22 26.03 2.92
N ARG A 10 10.53 26.09 3.18
CA ARG A 10 11.54 25.49 2.29
C ARG A 10 11.45 23.98 2.25
N PHE A 11 11.26 23.34 3.41
CA PHE A 11 11.02 21.90 3.50
C PHE A 11 9.80 21.49 2.68
N ALA A 12 8.68 22.22 2.83
CA ALA A 12 7.45 21.91 2.13
C ALA A 12 7.57 22.09 0.61
N GLN A 13 8.28 23.13 0.15
CA GLN A 13 8.57 23.34 -1.27
C GLN A 13 9.46 22.22 -1.86
N ALA A 14 10.50 21.80 -1.12
CA ALA A 14 11.35 20.68 -1.53
C ALA A 14 10.55 19.38 -1.63
N GLN A 15 9.71 19.07 -0.63
CA GLN A 15 8.82 17.90 -0.66
C GLN A 15 7.85 17.94 -1.84
N LEU A 16 7.24 19.10 -2.17
CA LEU A 16 6.37 19.24 -3.34
C LEU A 16 7.10 18.88 -4.64
N GLN A 17 8.34 19.35 -4.81
CA GLN A 17 9.13 19.05 -6.00
C GLN A 17 9.48 17.56 -6.10
N LEU A 18 9.91 16.96 -4.98
CA LEU A 18 10.22 15.53 -4.91
C LEU A 18 8.97 14.67 -5.18
N LEU A 19 7.83 15.03 -4.60
CA LEU A 19 6.56 14.33 -4.84
C LEU A 19 6.09 14.44 -6.29
N LEU A 20 6.35 15.56 -6.96
CA LEU A 20 6.07 15.70 -8.39
C LEU A 20 6.94 14.75 -9.22
N GLN A 21 8.24 14.68 -8.94
CA GLN A 21 9.15 13.76 -9.63
C GLN A 21 8.79 12.30 -9.37
N GLU A 22 8.43 11.96 -8.13
CA GLU A 22 7.96 10.62 -7.78
C GLU A 22 6.65 10.27 -8.48
N HIS A 23 5.71 11.21 -8.54
CA HIS A 23 4.47 11.03 -9.27
C HIS A 23 4.71 10.85 -10.77
N GLU A 24 5.60 11.65 -11.37
CA GLU A 24 5.99 11.54 -12.77
C GLU A 24 6.71 10.22 -13.06
N ALA A 25 7.59 9.76 -12.17
CA ALA A 25 8.25 8.46 -12.27
C ALA A 25 7.25 7.31 -12.09
N GLU A 26 6.26 7.44 -11.21
CA GLU A 26 5.19 6.45 -11.06
C GLU A 26 4.30 6.37 -12.31
N ILE A 27 3.98 7.52 -12.90
CA ILE A 27 3.27 7.60 -14.18
C ILE A 27 4.15 7.01 -15.31
N SER A 28 5.44 7.32 -15.32
CA SER A 28 6.38 6.89 -16.37
C SER A 28 6.69 5.39 -16.29
N SER A 29 6.94 4.83 -15.10
CA SER A 29 7.07 3.38 -14.86
C SER A 29 5.80 2.60 -15.17
N SER A 30 4.64 3.25 -15.19
CA SER A 30 3.38 2.67 -15.65
C SER A 30 3.21 2.71 -17.19
N SER A 31 4.33 2.82 -17.93
CA SER A 31 4.56 3.20 -19.35
C SER A 31 3.64 2.61 -20.42
N LEU A 32 2.35 2.89 -20.35
CA LEU A 32 1.43 2.78 -21.48
C LEU A 32 0.40 3.92 -21.48
N ALA A 33 0.78 5.12 -21.00
CA ALA A 33 -0.13 6.25 -20.89
C ALA A 33 -0.06 7.24 -22.06
N SER A 34 -0.91 7.07 -23.09
CA SER A 34 -1.59 8.23 -23.70
C SER A 34 -2.85 7.88 -24.53
N THR A 35 -3.89 8.70 -24.31
CA THR A 35 -5.11 8.93 -25.12
C THR A 35 -6.25 7.91 -25.05
N ALA A 36 -7.28 8.23 -24.25
CA ALA A 36 -8.57 7.54 -24.24
C ALA A 36 -9.72 8.50 -24.58
N ALA A 37 -9.93 8.74 -25.88
CA ALA A 37 -11.13 9.42 -26.39
C ALA A 37 -11.54 8.84 -27.75
N SER A 38 -11.69 7.52 -27.84
CA SER A 38 -12.51 6.75 -28.81
C SER A 38 -12.02 5.30 -28.85
N VAL A 39 -12.42 4.50 -27.88
CA VAL A 39 -11.94 3.11 -27.77
C VAL A 39 -12.70 2.20 -28.75
N SER A 40 -11.98 1.68 -29.76
CA SER A 40 -12.49 0.70 -30.73
C SER A 40 -12.92 -0.61 -30.06
N PRO A 41 -13.86 -1.39 -30.65
CA PRO A 41 -14.29 -2.68 -30.08
C PRO A 41 -13.18 -3.72 -29.90
N SER A 42 -12.08 -3.63 -30.66
CA SER A 42 -10.90 -4.48 -30.48
C SER A 42 -10.15 -4.12 -29.20
N THR A 43 -9.95 -2.83 -28.94
CA THR A 43 -9.28 -2.35 -27.71
C THR A 43 -10.04 -2.76 -26.45
N ARG A 44 -11.39 -2.69 -26.45
CA ARG A 44 -12.18 -3.10 -25.28
C ARG A 44 -11.96 -4.57 -24.93
N ARG A 45 -11.81 -5.44 -25.94
CA ARG A 45 -11.47 -6.86 -25.76
C ARG A 45 -10.07 -7.05 -25.20
N THR A 46 -9.08 -6.30 -25.68
CA THR A 46 -7.71 -6.34 -25.16
C THR A 46 -7.63 -5.87 -23.70
N LEU A 47 -8.32 -4.78 -23.36
CA LEU A 47 -8.38 -4.26 -21.99
C LEU A 47 -9.09 -5.25 -21.03
N GLN A 48 -10.08 -5.98 -21.54
CA GLN A 48 -10.72 -7.04 -20.76
C GLN A 48 -9.81 -8.27 -20.58
N ALA A 49 -9.11 -8.71 -21.63
CA ALA A 49 -8.16 -9.83 -21.55
C ALA A 49 -6.99 -9.56 -20.59
N THR A 50 -6.58 -8.30 -20.49
CA THR A 50 -5.56 -7.81 -19.54
C THR A 50 -6.11 -7.47 -18.16
N GLY A 51 -7.44 -7.58 -17.96
CA GLY A 51 -8.11 -7.39 -16.69
C GLY A 51 -8.33 -5.93 -16.24
N TYR A 52 -8.13 -4.93 -17.12
CA TYR A 52 -8.28 -3.50 -16.82
C TYR A 52 -9.64 -2.90 -17.20
N ALA A 53 -10.48 -3.66 -17.89
CA ALA A 53 -11.84 -3.27 -18.23
C ALA A 53 -12.81 -4.43 -18.03
N LEU A 54 -14.06 -4.09 -17.70
CA LEU A 54 -15.16 -5.03 -17.74
C LEU A 54 -16.13 -4.60 -18.83
N THR A 55 -16.46 -5.52 -19.72
CA THR A 55 -17.44 -5.30 -20.79
C THR A 55 -18.63 -6.24 -20.60
N GLY A 56 -19.77 -5.89 -21.19
CA GLY A 56 -20.98 -6.72 -21.07
C GLY A 56 -21.55 -6.72 -19.66
N ILE A 57 -21.47 -5.59 -18.98
CA ILE A 57 -22.07 -5.39 -17.66
C ILE A 57 -23.28 -4.46 -17.75
N VAL A 58 -24.16 -4.54 -16.78
CA VAL A 58 -25.38 -3.73 -16.68
C VAL A 58 -25.51 -3.18 -15.26
N LEU A 59 -26.02 -1.96 -15.13
CA LEU A 59 -26.38 -1.40 -13.83
C LEU A 59 -27.61 -2.16 -13.30
N SER A 60 -27.40 -3.01 -12.29
CA SER A 60 -28.42 -3.86 -11.69
C SER A 60 -29.20 -3.15 -10.59
N GLN A 61 -28.50 -2.38 -9.75
CA GLN A 61 -29.08 -1.59 -8.67
C GLN A 61 -28.27 -0.31 -8.47
N TYR A 62 -28.86 0.74 -7.92
CA TYR A 62 -28.12 1.87 -7.36
C TYR A 62 -28.81 2.35 -6.10
N ARG A 63 -28.02 2.84 -5.14
CA ARG A 63 -28.49 3.33 -3.84
C ARG A 63 -27.73 4.57 -3.41
N THR A 64 -28.24 5.30 -2.43
CA THR A 64 -27.48 6.38 -1.79
C THR A 64 -26.59 5.80 -0.69
N GLY A 65 -25.28 6.07 -0.78
CA GLY A 65 -24.25 5.68 0.19
C GLY A 65 -23.68 6.88 0.94
N LEU A 66 -22.59 6.64 1.69
CA LEU A 66 -22.02 7.62 2.61
C LEU A 66 -21.64 8.95 1.91
N GLY A 67 -21.97 10.08 2.53
CA GLY A 67 -21.74 11.42 2.00
C GLY A 67 -22.71 11.83 0.87
N GLY A 68 -23.84 11.12 0.73
CA GLY A 68 -24.84 11.35 -0.32
C GLY A 68 -24.38 10.92 -1.72
N ARG A 69 -23.37 10.05 -1.83
CA ARG A 69 -22.88 9.53 -3.10
C ARG A 69 -23.81 8.44 -3.63
N VAL A 70 -23.97 8.35 -4.95
CA VAL A 70 -24.72 7.24 -5.55
C VAL A 70 -23.78 6.06 -5.73
N VAL A 71 -24.14 4.91 -5.15
CA VAL A 71 -23.41 3.66 -5.29
C VAL A 71 -24.18 2.76 -6.25
N GLY A 72 -23.64 2.54 -7.45
CA GLY A 72 -24.20 1.62 -8.44
C GLY A 72 -23.59 0.23 -8.34
N GLU A 73 -24.42 -0.80 -8.39
CA GLU A 73 -24.05 -2.21 -8.51
C GLU A 73 -24.15 -2.65 -9.97
N PHE A 74 -23.03 -3.11 -10.53
CA PHE A 74 -22.95 -3.59 -11.89
C PHE A 74 -22.74 -5.11 -11.91
N THR A 75 -23.60 -5.82 -12.63
CA THR A 75 -23.55 -7.28 -12.80
C THR A 75 -23.23 -7.63 -14.24
N ALA A 76 -22.80 -8.87 -14.49
CA ALA A 76 -22.68 -9.38 -15.85
C ALA A 76 -24.07 -9.44 -16.53
N ASP A 77 -24.11 -9.10 -17.82
CA ASP A 77 -25.30 -9.24 -18.66
C ASP A 77 -25.57 -10.73 -18.94
N ALA A 78 -26.78 -11.19 -18.59
CA ALA A 78 -27.21 -12.58 -18.78
C ALA A 78 -27.15 -13.03 -20.26
N ALA A 79 -27.18 -12.11 -21.22
CA ALA A 79 -27.07 -12.43 -22.64
C ALA A 79 -25.63 -12.71 -23.12
N VAL A 80 -24.59 -12.44 -22.31
CA VAL A 80 -23.18 -12.67 -22.65
C VAL A 80 -22.66 -13.96 -22.01
N SER A 81 -23.26 -14.40 -20.89
CA SER A 81 -22.96 -15.72 -20.28
C SER A 81 -23.49 -16.89 -21.10
N SER A 82 -24.48 -16.67 -21.97
CA SER A 82 -25.05 -17.70 -22.86
C SER A 82 -24.32 -17.86 -24.20
N SER A 83 -23.31 -17.04 -24.52
CA SER A 83 -22.63 -17.03 -25.82
C SER A 83 -21.18 -17.52 -25.78
N LYS A 84 -20.93 -18.59 -25.02
CA LYS A 84 -19.75 -19.46 -25.17
C LYS A 84 -20.17 -20.93 -25.02
N SER A 85 -20.94 -21.43 -25.99
CA SER A 85 -21.19 -22.86 -26.15
C SER A 85 -21.04 -23.28 -27.61
N THR A 86 -19.91 -22.94 -28.24
CA THR A 86 -19.50 -23.52 -29.52
C THR A 86 -17.97 -23.48 -29.66
N ALA A 87 -17.29 -24.44 -29.01
CA ALA A 87 -16.13 -25.18 -29.56
C ALA A 87 -15.40 -25.96 -28.46
N ASN A 88 -15.06 -27.22 -28.79
CA ASN A 88 -14.21 -28.22 -28.13
C ASN A 88 -14.76 -28.96 -26.90
N LYS A 89 -15.08 -30.25 -27.15
CA LYS A 89 -15.10 -31.34 -26.17
C LYS A 89 -13.69 -31.52 -25.60
N GLY A 90 -13.58 -31.54 -24.29
CA GLY A 90 -12.36 -31.90 -23.56
C GLY A 90 -11.98 -30.85 -22.51
N ASP A 91 -12.77 -30.79 -21.43
CA ASP A 91 -12.36 -30.41 -20.07
C ASP A 91 -13.63 -30.31 -19.22
N ASP A 92 -13.99 -31.43 -18.59
CA ASP A 92 -14.93 -31.44 -17.47
C ASP A 92 -14.17 -30.93 -16.24
N ASP A 93 -14.40 -29.68 -15.86
CA ASP A 93 -14.55 -29.23 -14.46
C ASP A 93 -14.41 -27.70 -14.33
N LYS A 94 -15.57 -27.00 -14.33
CA LYS A 94 -15.87 -25.79 -13.54
C LYS A 94 -17.27 -25.24 -13.87
N ALA A 95 -18.29 -26.10 -13.79
CA ALA A 95 -19.66 -25.66 -13.61
C ALA A 95 -19.99 -25.75 -12.11
N GLY A 96 -19.80 -24.65 -11.38
CA GLY A 96 -20.37 -24.52 -10.04
C GLY A 96 -21.90 -24.54 -10.14
N SER A 97 -22.55 -25.20 -9.19
CA SER A 97 -23.96 -25.63 -9.19
C SER A 97 -25.06 -24.55 -9.27
N ASP A 98 -24.73 -23.30 -9.55
CA ASP A 98 -25.71 -22.22 -9.73
C ASP A 98 -25.45 -21.55 -11.09
N GLY A 99 -26.36 -21.73 -12.05
CA GLY A 99 -26.27 -21.24 -13.43
C GLY A 99 -26.33 -19.71 -13.61
N GLU A 100 -25.77 -18.94 -12.69
CA GLU A 100 -25.79 -17.48 -12.71
C GLU A 100 -24.54 -16.86 -13.37
N PRO A 101 -24.69 -15.72 -14.09
CA PRO A 101 -23.58 -15.03 -14.76
C PRO A 101 -22.51 -14.52 -13.76
N ARG A 102 -21.23 -14.85 -14.00
CA ARG A 102 -20.08 -14.29 -13.25
C ARG A 102 -19.41 -13.16 -14.02
N LEU A 103 -18.72 -12.26 -13.31
CA LEU A 103 -17.84 -11.28 -13.96
C LEU A 103 -16.66 -12.01 -14.62
N GLY A 104 -16.21 -11.51 -15.78
CA GLY A 104 -14.98 -12.01 -16.40
C GLY A 104 -13.76 -11.74 -15.52
N ALA A 105 -12.70 -12.54 -15.65
CA ALA A 105 -11.46 -12.34 -14.89
C ALA A 105 -10.94 -10.91 -15.07
N HIS A 106 -10.65 -10.23 -13.94
CA HIS A 106 -10.24 -8.83 -13.93
C HIS A 106 -9.26 -8.52 -12.79
N GLY A 107 -8.42 -7.52 -12.99
CA GLY A 107 -7.47 -7.00 -12.00
C GLY A 107 -7.99 -5.82 -11.17
N ILE A 108 -9.26 -5.43 -11.35
CA ILE A 108 -9.88 -4.28 -10.68
C ILE A 108 -10.01 -4.53 -9.18
N ARG A 109 -9.61 -3.53 -8.38
CA ARG A 109 -9.59 -3.58 -6.91
C ARG A 109 -10.44 -2.48 -6.29
N VAL A 110 -10.76 -2.67 -5.02
CA VAL A 110 -11.46 -1.67 -4.22
C VAL A 110 -10.63 -0.39 -4.17
N GLY A 111 -11.27 0.71 -4.52
CA GLY A 111 -10.83 2.10 -4.57
C GLY A 111 -10.04 2.49 -5.81
N ASP A 112 -10.04 1.64 -6.83
CA ASP A 112 -9.72 2.04 -8.20
C ASP A 112 -10.72 3.09 -8.69
N ILE A 113 -10.25 4.08 -9.44
CA ILE A 113 -11.11 5.08 -10.08
C ILE A 113 -11.53 4.53 -11.44
N VAL A 114 -12.80 4.55 -11.78
CA VAL A 114 -13.35 3.95 -13.00
C VAL A 114 -14.25 4.92 -13.74
N ARG A 115 -14.29 4.84 -15.08
CA ARG A 115 -15.34 5.46 -15.89
C ARG A 115 -16.29 4.38 -16.35
N VAL A 116 -17.58 4.69 -16.35
CA VAL A 116 -18.60 3.82 -16.94
C VAL A 116 -19.14 4.49 -18.19
N ASN A 117 -19.08 3.78 -19.32
CA ASN A 117 -19.56 4.27 -20.61
C ASN A 117 -20.56 3.28 -21.22
N ASP A 118 -21.53 3.81 -21.96
CA ASP A 118 -22.41 3.01 -22.82
C ASP A 118 -21.60 2.38 -23.96
N THR A 119 -21.82 1.10 -24.23
CA THR A 119 -21.18 0.37 -25.34
C THR A 119 -21.56 0.91 -26.72
N SER A 120 -22.72 1.58 -26.85
CA SER A 120 -23.28 2.13 -28.08
C SER A 120 -22.92 3.60 -28.37
N ALA A 121 -22.36 4.32 -27.39
CA ALA A 121 -22.04 5.75 -27.50
C ALA A 121 -20.99 6.08 -28.56
N GLY A 122 -20.21 5.09 -29.03
CA GLY A 122 -19.19 5.29 -30.07
C GLY A 122 -19.73 5.51 -31.49
N SER A 123 -21.02 5.32 -31.75
CA SER A 123 -21.54 5.25 -33.14
C SER A 123 -22.66 6.22 -33.48
N LYS A 124 -23.45 6.72 -32.51
CA LYS A 124 -24.71 7.44 -32.81
C LYS A 124 -24.75 8.95 -32.52
N LYS A 125 -23.89 9.50 -31.67
CA LYS A 125 -24.01 10.93 -31.26
C LYS A 125 -23.29 11.93 -32.20
N LEU A 126 -22.35 11.48 -33.03
CA LEU A 126 -21.59 12.34 -33.96
C LEU A 126 -22.38 12.82 -35.19
N ALA A 127 -23.54 12.24 -35.49
CA ALA A 127 -24.33 12.59 -36.67
C ALA A 127 -25.32 13.76 -36.42
N LYS A 128 -25.64 14.08 -35.16
CA LYS A 128 -26.71 15.05 -34.85
C LYS A 128 -26.23 16.43 -34.41
N ASP A 129 -24.99 16.57 -33.93
CA ASP A 129 -24.44 17.83 -33.41
C ASP A 129 -23.49 18.60 -34.36
N LYS A 130 -23.34 18.15 -35.62
CA LYS A 130 -22.57 18.92 -36.62
C LYS A 130 -23.25 20.23 -37.08
N GLY A 131 -24.39 20.60 -36.49
CA GLY A 131 -25.20 21.72 -36.93
C GLY A 131 -25.06 23.03 -36.17
N LYS A 132 -24.68 23.05 -34.88
CA LYS A 132 -24.72 24.30 -34.08
C LYS A 132 -23.98 24.19 -32.74
N ALA A 133 -22.71 24.60 -32.70
CA ALA A 133 -22.01 25.28 -31.59
C ALA A 133 -20.48 25.16 -31.76
N GLY A 134 -19.76 26.24 -31.47
CA GLY A 134 -18.32 26.39 -31.70
C GLY A 134 -17.43 25.46 -30.87
N GLY A 135 -16.28 25.13 -31.44
CA GLY A 135 -15.29 24.24 -30.85
C GLY A 135 -14.61 24.81 -29.62
N LYS A 136 -15.00 24.30 -28.45
CA LYS A 136 -14.15 23.96 -27.29
C LYS A 136 -14.96 23.22 -26.21
N ASP A 137 -16.28 23.46 -26.16
CA ASP A 137 -17.18 22.86 -25.16
C ASP A 137 -17.74 21.48 -25.58
N ALA A 138 -17.68 21.12 -26.87
CA ALA A 138 -18.25 19.86 -27.38
C ALA A 138 -17.41 18.60 -27.05
N ALA A 139 -16.15 18.75 -26.64
CA ALA A 139 -15.27 17.62 -26.32
C ALA A 139 -15.42 17.11 -24.87
N GLU A 140 -15.99 17.92 -23.96
CA GLU A 140 -16.26 17.50 -22.58
C GLU A 140 -17.61 16.77 -22.42
N ALA A 141 -18.60 17.08 -23.26
CA ALA A 141 -19.97 16.57 -23.17
C ALA A 141 -20.17 15.06 -23.53
N SER A 142 -19.10 14.29 -23.71
CA SER A 142 -19.16 12.87 -24.13
C SER A 142 -18.49 11.87 -23.17
N LYS A 143 -18.05 12.33 -21.98
CA LYS A 143 -17.42 11.47 -20.98
C LYS A 143 -18.50 10.91 -20.05
N GLY A 144 -18.64 9.59 -19.96
CA GLY A 144 -19.54 8.94 -19.00
C GLY A 144 -19.11 9.16 -17.54
N PRO A 145 -19.97 8.83 -16.57
CA PRO A 145 -19.75 9.16 -15.16
C PRO A 145 -18.51 8.45 -14.59
N GLU A 146 -17.78 9.17 -13.75
CA GLU A 146 -16.61 8.67 -13.03
C GLU A 146 -16.99 8.29 -11.60
N GLY A 147 -16.39 7.22 -11.09
CA GLY A 147 -16.61 6.78 -9.72
C GLY A 147 -15.42 6.03 -9.15
N VAL A 148 -15.51 5.72 -7.86
CA VAL A 148 -14.52 4.94 -7.13
C VAL A 148 -15.11 3.57 -6.84
N VAL A 149 -14.40 2.50 -7.17
CA VAL A 149 -14.82 1.13 -6.87
C VAL A 149 -14.91 0.97 -5.35
N THR A 150 -16.09 0.67 -4.84
CA THR A 150 -16.33 0.50 -3.40
C THR A 150 -16.30 -0.96 -2.99
N ARG A 151 -16.67 -1.88 -3.86
CA ARG A 151 -16.64 -3.32 -3.57
C ARG A 151 -16.45 -4.09 -4.86
N VAL A 152 -15.70 -5.18 -4.79
CA VAL A 152 -15.50 -6.13 -5.88
C VAL A 152 -15.93 -7.49 -5.35
N GLY A 153 -16.91 -8.12 -5.99
CA GLY A 153 -17.32 -9.50 -5.73
C GLY A 153 -17.17 -10.35 -7.00
N GLU A 154 -17.38 -11.66 -6.88
CA GLU A 154 -17.28 -12.56 -8.04
C GLU A 154 -18.36 -12.30 -9.11
N ARG A 155 -19.51 -11.75 -8.71
CA ARG A 155 -20.70 -11.57 -9.57
C ARG A 155 -21.05 -10.10 -9.84
N SER A 156 -20.64 -9.20 -8.95
CA SER A 156 -20.97 -7.78 -9.05
C SER A 156 -19.79 -6.90 -8.65
N ILE A 157 -19.76 -5.68 -9.20
CA ILE A 157 -18.86 -4.61 -8.80
C ILE A 157 -19.67 -3.38 -8.39
N TRP A 158 -19.30 -2.76 -7.27
CA TRP A 158 -19.97 -1.56 -6.76
C TRP A 158 -19.08 -0.34 -6.98
N ILE A 159 -19.68 0.74 -7.48
CA ILE A 159 -18.98 1.99 -7.81
C ILE A 159 -19.73 3.16 -7.17
N ALA A 160 -19.03 3.94 -6.35
CA ALA A 160 -19.54 5.20 -5.82
C ALA A 160 -19.22 6.36 -6.77
N PHE A 161 -20.26 7.01 -7.30
CA PHE A 161 -20.19 8.15 -8.21
C PHE A 161 -20.35 9.49 -7.46
N GLY A 162 -19.66 10.53 -7.93
CA GLY A 162 -19.82 11.92 -7.46
C GLY A 162 -18.51 12.73 -7.39
N GLN A 163 -18.61 14.06 -7.57
CA GLN A 163 -17.48 14.97 -7.65
C GLN A 163 -16.67 15.09 -6.34
N ARG A 164 -15.37 15.31 -6.54
CA ARG A 164 -14.34 15.43 -5.50
C ARG A 164 -14.43 16.79 -4.79
N GLY A 165 -14.98 16.79 -3.58
CA GLY A 165 -14.77 17.83 -2.56
C GLY A 165 -15.84 18.90 -2.48
N GLY A 166 -16.60 18.91 -1.37
CA GLY A 166 -17.25 20.07 -0.72
C GLY A 166 -18.26 20.92 -1.49
N GLY A 167 -18.17 21.04 -2.81
CA GLY A 167 -19.11 21.74 -3.68
C GLY A 167 -20.31 20.85 -3.97
N GLY A 168 -21.50 21.45 -3.94
CA GLY A 168 -22.74 20.75 -4.29
C GLY A 168 -22.65 20.08 -5.66
N ARG A 169 -23.28 18.91 -5.77
CA ARG A 169 -23.38 18.09 -6.97
C ARG A 169 -24.14 18.81 -8.09
N SER A 170 -23.68 18.71 -9.35
CA SER A 170 -24.46 19.19 -10.51
C SER A 170 -25.60 18.21 -10.80
N LYS A 171 -26.72 18.73 -11.33
CA LYS A 171 -27.89 17.95 -11.76
C LYS A 171 -27.54 16.92 -12.84
N GLU A 172 -26.48 17.17 -13.60
CA GLU A 172 -26.01 16.38 -14.73
C GLU A 172 -25.43 15.01 -14.33
N ASP A 173 -24.76 14.91 -13.18
CA ASP A 173 -24.14 13.64 -12.72
C ASP A 173 -25.17 12.58 -12.33
N ASP A 174 -26.30 13.00 -11.75
CA ASP A 174 -27.39 12.10 -11.37
C ASP A 174 -28.16 11.60 -12.59
N GLU A 175 -28.44 12.50 -13.54
CA GLU A 175 -29.05 12.15 -14.83
C GLU A 175 -28.13 11.20 -15.64
N ALA A 176 -26.81 11.42 -15.62
CA ALA A 176 -25.84 10.58 -16.33
C ALA A 176 -25.77 9.12 -15.83
N ILE A 177 -25.92 8.88 -14.52
CA ILE A 177 -25.93 7.52 -13.97
C ILE A 177 -27.22 6.79 -14.33
N GLU A 178 -28.36 7.49 -14.30
CA GLU A 178 -29.63 6.90 -14.71
C GLU A 178 -29.71 6.64 -16.21
N GLU A 179 -29.04 7.44 -17.03
CA GLU A 179 -28.87 7.15 -18.45
C GLU A 179 -28.13 5.82 -18.71
N LEU A 180 -27.41 5.25 -17.74
CA LEU A 180 -26.79 3.93 -17.85
C LEU A 180 -27.77 2.78 -17.57
N TRP A 181 -28.92 3.06 -16.95
CA TRP A 181 -29.88 2.03 -16.57
C TRP A 181 -30.45 1.31 -17.80
N GLY A 182 -30.45 -0.02 -17.76
CA GLY A 182 -30.94 -0.86 -18.87
C GLY A 182 -30.07 -0.83 -20.13
N LYS A 183 -28.93 -0.14 -20.11
CA LYS A 183 -27.96 -0.13 -21.23
C LYS A 183 -26.83 -1.11 -20.94
N LYS A 184 -26.28 -1.69 -22.02
CA LYS A 184 -25.03 -2.44 -21.94
C LYS A 184 -23.89 -1.45 -21.77
N VAL A 185 -23.22 -1.52 -20.63
CA VAL A 185 -22.11 -0.63 -20.32
C VAL A 185 -20.81 -1.41 -20.30
N TRP A 186 -19.74 -0.66 -20.43
CA TRP A 186 -18.41 -1.14 -20.12
C TRP A 186 -17.77 -0.15 -19.17
N LEU A 187 -17.01 -0.66 -18.23
CA LEU A 187 -16.20 0.15 -17.33
C LEU A 187 -14.74 -0.09 -17.62
N TYR A 188 -13.94 0.93 -17.38
CA TYR A 188 -12.50 0.84 -17.43
C TYR A 188 -11.91 1.73 -16.34
N VAL A 189 -10.77 1.33 -15.81
CA VAL A 189 -10.09 2.09 -14.77
C VAL A 189 -9.55 3.39 -15.37
N LEU A 190 -9.95 4.51 -14.77
CA LEU A 190 -9.54 5.86 -15.13
C LEU A 190 -8.32 6.27 -14.37
N TYR A 191 -7.55 7.10 -15.06
CA TYR A 191 -6.46 7.78 -14.42
C TYR A 191 -6.24 9.14 -15.07
N HIS A 192 -6.21 10.20 -14.25
CA HIS A 192 -6.05 11.57 -14.71
C HIS A 192 -4.57 11.94 -14.81
N SER A 193 -4.19 12.64 -15.87
CA SER A 193 -2.97 13.44 -15.93
C SER A 193 -3.38 14.87 -15.63
N MET A 194 -2.73 15.54 -14.67
CA MET A 194 -2.87 16.98 -14.54
C MET A 194 -2.27 17.65 -15.78
N LYS A 195 -3.14 18.26 -16.60
CA LYS A 195 -2.78 19.36 -17.48
C LYS A 195 -3.57 20.58 -17.04
N ASP A 196 -3.09 21.25 -16.01
CA ASP A 196 -3.43 22.66 -15.82
C ASP A 196 -2.47 23.49 -16.66
N GLY A 197 -3.04 24.23 -17.59
CA GLY A 197 -2.33 24.96 -18.61
C GLY A 197 -1.61 26.19 -18.05
N SER A 198 -0.28 26.16 -18.07
CA SER A 198 0.56 27.34 -18.31
C SER A 198 2.01 26.90 -18.56
N LEU A 199 2.30 26.38 -19.74
CA LEU A 199 3.67 26.26 -20.23
C LEU A 199 3.70 26.79 -21.66
N THR A 200 4.18 28.03 -21.79
CA THR A 200 4.57 28.63 -23.07
C THR A 200 5.71 27.80 -23.67
N PHE A 201 5.41 27.02 -24.70
CA PHE A 201 6.43 26.34 -25.50
C PHE A 201 7.05 27.31 -26.48
N GLY A 202 8.34 27.59 -26.30
CA GLY A 202 9.20 28.19 -27.31
C GLY A 202 9.26 27.27 -28.53
N THR A 203 9.04 27.87 -29.70
CA THR A 203 9.02 27.21 -31.00
C THR A 203 10.40 26.65 -31.36
N ALA A 204 10.48 25.33 -31.55
CA ALA A 204 11.53 24.71 -32.36
C ALA A 204 10.87 23.98 -33.53
N SER A 205 11.16 24.50 -34.73
CA SER A 205 10.68 24.04 -36.03
C SER A 205 11.30 22.70 -36.39
N TYR A 206 10.49 21.69 -36.70
CA TYR A 206 10.92 20.55 -37.51
C TYR A 206 9.89 20.21 -38.58
N THR A 207 10.43 19.95 -39.76
CA THR A 207 9.82 20.00 -41.08
C THR A 207 9.03 18.74 -41.45
N LYS A 208 8.05 18.95 -42.32
CA LYS A 208 7.15 17.97 -42.94
C LYS A 208 7.90 16.91 -43.76
N GLY A 209 7.47 15.64 -43.68
CA GLY A 209 7.80 14.64 -44.71
C GLY A 209 7.27 13.23 -44.41
N ALA A 210 6.46 12.71 -45.35
CA ALA A 210 6.15 11.30 -45.62
C ALA A 210 5.23 10.51 -44.66
N VAL A 211 3.99 10.38 -45.11
CA VAL A 211 2.92 9.47 -44.68
C VAL A 211 3.31 8.01 -44.96
N CYS A 212 3.30 7.15 -43.94
CA CYS A 212 3.23 5.70 -44.11
C CYS A 212 2.10 5.13 -43.23
N THR A 213 1.00 4.76 -43.90
CA THR A 213 -0.29 4.26 -43.40
C THR A 213 -0.23 2.83 -42.80
N ARG A 214 0.81 2.50 -42.04
CA ARG A 214 0.93 1.21 -41.33
C ARG A 214 1.25 1.31 -39.84
N HIS A 215 1.37 2.52 -39.29
CA HIS A 215 1.68 2.81 -37.88
C HIS A 215 0.46 3.08 -36.99
N MET A 216 -0.77 2.93 -37.48
CA MET A 216 -1.98 3.33 -36.73
C MET A 216 -2.61 2.19 -35.89
N LEU A 217 -1.89 1.08 -35.66
CA LEU A 217 -2.39 -0.11 -34.95
C LEU A 217 -1.65 -0.43 -33.64
N MET A 218 -0.79 0.47 -33.15
CA MET A 218 0.08 0.26 -31.98
C MET A 218 -0.10 1.33 -30.89
N ALA A 219 -1.30 1.93 -30.79
CA ALA A 219 -1.57 3.00 -29.82
C ALA A 219 -2.86 2.75 -29.03
N VAL A 220 -3.06 1.52 -28.54
CA VAL A 220 -4.14 1.29 -27.57
C VAL A 220 -3.84 0.10 -26.67
N CYS A 221 -3.21 0.36 -25.52
CA CYS A 221 -3.30 -0.53 -24.36
C CYS A 221 -3.04 0.26 -23.08
N SER A 222 -3.86 -0.09 -22.09
CA SER A 222 -3.57 -0.17 -20.65
C SER A 222 -2.94 1.03 -19.94
N ILE A 223 -3.65 1.60 -18.97
CA ILE A 223 -3.00 2.48 -18.01
C ILE A 223 -3.45 2.08 -16.62
N LYS A 224 -2.48 1.81 -15.75
CA LYS A 224 -2.62 1.79 -14.29
C LYS A 224 -1.86 3.01 -13.77
N LEU A 225 -2.45 4.22 -13.75
CA LEU A 225 -1.70 5.37 -13.19
C LEU A 225 -1.66 5.31 -11.66
N ALA A 226 -0.73 6.09 -11.13
CA ALA A 226 -0.62 6.43 -9.73
C ALA A 226 -1.98 6.76 -9.07
N ASN A 227 -2.10 6.45 -7.79
CA ASN A 227 -3.27 6.83 -6.99
C ASN A 227 -3.24 8.34 -6.69
N ASP A 228 -3.75 9.16 -7.62
CA ASP A 228 -3.84 10.63 -7.53
C ASP A 228 -4.40 11.17 -6.21
N VAL A 229 -5.21 10.39 -5.48
CA VAL A 229 -5.78 10.80 -4.19
C VAL A 229 -4.71 10.93 -3.12
N THR A 230 -3.72 10.04 -3.14
CA THR A 230 -2.63 10.02 -2.17
C THR A 230 -1.71 11.22 -2.36
N TYR A 231 -1.21 11.44 -3.58
CA TYR A 231 -0.41 12.62 -3.95
C TYR A 231 -1.14 13.93 -3.71
N ARG A 232 -2.42 14.03 -4.08
CA ARG A 232 -3.18 15.26 -3.85
C ARG A 232 -3.25 15.64 -2.38
N ARG A 233 -3.45 14.67 -1.47
CA ARG A 233 -3.50 14.95 -0.03
C ARG A 233 -2.15 15.39 0.51
N MET A 234 -1.06 14.75 0.06
CA MET A 234 0.30 15.16 0.42
C MET A 234 0.59 16.57 -0.11
N ASN A 235 0.31 16.84 -1.38
CA ASN A 235 0.51 18.15 -2.02
C ASN A 235 -0.29 19.25 -1.33
N GLN A 236 -1.58 19.03 -1.03
CA GLN A 236 -2.40 20.00 -0.29
C GLN A 236 -1.82 20.32 1.10
N THR A 237 -1.29 19.31 1.79
CA THR A 237 -0.67 19.47 3.11
C THR A 237 0.63 20.27 2.99
N MET A 238 1.48 19.92 2.03
CA MET A 238 2.74 20.63 1.78
C MET A 238 2.49 22.07 1.28
N GLU A 239 1.54 22.31 0.39
CA GLU A 239 1.15 23.66 -0.05
C GLU A 239 0.67 24.53 1.11
N LYS A 240 -0.08 23.93 2.06
CA LYS A 240 -0.50 24.63 3.27
C LYS A 240 0.71 25.00 4.13
N MET A 241 1.64 24.06 4.35
CA MET A 241 2.88 24.32 5.11
C MET A 241 3.79 25.34 4.42
N ALA A 242 3.84 25.35 3.08
CA ALA A 242 4.63 26.29 2.30
C ALA A 242 4.15 27.75 2.42
N LYS A 243 2.87 27.95 2.74
CA LYS A 243 2.24 29.27 2.93
C LYS A 243 2.23 29.73 4.40
N MET A 244 2.63 28.88 5.33
CA MET A 244 2.63 29.23 6.75
C MET A 244 3.70 30.26 7.08
N THR A 245 3.37 31.13 8.01
CA THR A 245 4.28 32.11 8.62
C THR A 245 4.66 31.66 10.03
N ASP A 246 5.67 32.30 10.62
CA ASP A 246 6.15 31.93 11.95
C ASP A 246 5.06 32.00 13.03
N SER A 247 4.02 32.83 12.89
CA SER A 247 2.88 32.88 13.83
C SER A 247 1.97 31.65 13.75
N ASP A 248 1.98 30.92 12.62
CA ASP A 248 1.11 29.77 12.39
C ASP A 248 1.71 28.47 12.97
N TYR A 249 2.99 28.48 13.33
CA TYR A 249 3.68 27.28 13.80
C TYR A 249 3.25 26.89 15.21
N SER A 250 2.69 25.68 15.33
CA SER A 250 2.45 25.05 16.63
C SER A 250 3.77 24.77 17.36
N HIS A 251 3.70 24.58 18.68
CA HIS A 251 4.87 24.18 19.48
C HIS A 251 5.50 22.90 18.93
N PHE A 252 4.68 21.88 18.64
CA PHE A 252 5.14 20.63 18.03
C PHE A 252 5.88 20.86 16.70
N MET A 253 5.39 21.74 15.82
CA MET A 253 6.08 22.05 14.57
C MET A 253 7.46 22.67 14.82
N ARG A 254 7.58 23.59 15.78
CA ARG A 254 8.87 24.18 16.15
C ARG A 254 9.86 23.13 16.64
N VAL A 255 9.40 22.18 17.45
CA VAL A 255 10.22 21.04 17.91
C VAL A 255 10.58 20.12 16.75
N ALA A 256 9.61 19.76 15.90
CA ALA A 256 9.81 18.84 14.79
C ALA A 256 10.80 19.36 13.74
N PHE A 257 10.93 20.68 13.59
CA PHE A 257 11.84 21.34 12.63
C PHE A 257 13.11 21.92 13.29
N GLY A 258 13.32 21.69 14.59
CA GLY A 258 14.55 22.06 15.29
C GLY A 258 14.63 23.53 15.69
N HIS A 259 13.53 24.29 15.60
CA HIS A 259 13.45 25.66 16.11
C HIS A 259 13.40 25.70 17.65
N THR A 260 13.06 24.59 18.30
CA THR A 260 13.01 24.44 19.76
C THR A 260 13.39 23.01 20.12
N THR A 261 14.00 22.81 21.29
CA THR A 261 14.30 21.45 21.78
C THR A 261 13.05 20.83 22.41
N PRO A 262 12.85 19.51 22.29
CA PRO A 262 11.74 18.82 22.93
C PRO A 262 11.84 18.99 24.45
N MET A 263 10.69 19.12 25.11
CA MET A 263 10.65 19.17 26.57
C MET A 263 11.14 17.83 27.15
N GLN A 264 11.87 17.88 28.26
CA GLN A 264 12.30 16.68 28.97
C GLN A 264 11.07 15.88 29.45
N PRO A 265 11.11 14.54 29.38
CA PRO A 265 10.00 13.72 29.84
C PRO A 265 9.71 13.95 31.33
N ASP A 266 8.46 14.26 31.65
CA ASP A 266 8.02 14.58 33.00
C ASP A 266 7.41 13.34 33.66
N HIS A 267 8.27 12.50 34.23
CA HIS A 267 7.85 11.26 34.90
C HIS A 267 7.01 11.52 36.17
N GLY A 268 7.17 12.69 36.79
CA GLY A 268 6.39 13.08 37.97
C GLY A 268 4.92 13.36 37.65
N ALA A 269 4.63 13.93 36.48
CA ALA A 269 3.27 14.28 36.07
C ALA A 269 2.37 13.06 35.74
N ILE A 270 2.95 11.88 35.47
CA ILE A 270 2.19 10.71 35.02
C ILE A 270 1.53 9.95 36.18
N GLY A 271 2.08 10.10 37.39
CA GLY A 271 1.76 9.26 38.54
C GLY A 271 2.15 7.79 38.34
N PRO A 272 1.80 6.89 39.28
CA PRO A 272 2.03 5.46 39.12
C PRO A 272 1.23 4.90 37.93
N VAL A 273 1.92 4.16 37.06
CA VAL A 273 1.30 3.48 35.91
C VAL A 273 0.97 2.04 36.30
N GLU A 274 -0.31 1.77 36.52
CA GLU A 274 -0.84 0.41 36.62
C GLU A 274 -1.07 -0.14 35.22
N PHE A 275 -0.24 -1.08 34.80
CA PHE A 275 -0.37 -1.74 33.50
C PHE A 275 -1.58 -2.66 33.50
N ILE A 276 -2.38 -2.59 32.43
CA ILE A 276 -3.57 -3.44 32.24
C ILE A 276 -3.13 -4.83 31.81
N ASP A 277 -2.13 -4.90 30.94
CA ASP A 277 -1.57 -6.17 30.49
C ASP A 277 -0.41 -6.63 31.41
N PRO A 278 -0.56 -7.75 32.15
CA PRO A 278 0.49 -8.23 33.05
C PRO A 278 1.66 -8.86 32.29
N THR A 279 1.50 -9.21 31.01
CA THR A 279 2.51 -9.93 30.21
C THR A 279 3.61 -9.02 29.66
N LEU A 280 3.48 -7.70 29.83
CA LEU A 280 4.47 -6.73 29.35
C LEU A 280 5.82 -6.92 30.05
N ASN A 281 6.87 -6.97 29.24
CA ASN A 281 8.25 -6.99 29.74
C ASN A 281 8.73 -5.57 30.12
N ASP A 282 9.90 -5.50 30.76
CA ASP A 282 10.43 -4.24 31.29
C ASP A 282 10.75 -3.22 30.20
N SER A 283 11.26 -3.65 29.04
CA SER A 283 11.56 -2.74 27.92
C SER A 283 10.29 -2.09 27.37
N GLN A 284 9.18 -2.85 27.30
CA GLN A 284 7.88 -2.35 26.87
C GLN A 284 7.28 -1.40 27.92
N LYS A 285 7.33 -1.77 29.20
CA LYS A 285 6.86 -0.92 30.32
C LYS A 285 7.60 0.42 30.34
N GLU A 286 8.91 0.39 30.14
CA GLU A 286 9.73 1.60 30.12
C GLU A 286 9.43 2.48 28.90
N ALA A 287 9.29 1.89 27.71
CA ALA A 287 8.88 2.62 26.51
C ALA A 287 7.50 3.29 26.68
N ILE A 288 6.55 2.62 27.36
CA ILE A 288 5.23 3.18 27.66
C ILE A 288 5.34 4.35 28.65
N ARG A 289 6.07 4.18 29.76
CA ARG A 289 6.29 5.27 30.73
C ARG A 289 6.94 6.48 30.07
N PHE A 290 7.98 6.24 29.29
CA PHE A 290 8.66 7.27 28.51
C PHE A 290 7.69 7.98 27.54
N ALA A 291 6.93 7.24 26.74
CA ALA A 291 6.00 7.84 25.79
C ALA A 291 4.86 8.62 26.47
N LEU A 292 4.41 8.20 27.66
CA LEU A 292 3.47 8.97 28.47
C LEU A 292 4.11 10.25 29.03
N ALA A 293 5.37 10.18 29.45
CA ALA A 293 6.15 11.28 30.05
C ALA A 293 6.49 12.39 29.05
N SER A 294 6.75 12.02 27.80
CA SER A 294 7.09 12.97 26.73
C SER A 294 5.92 13.91 26.44
N ARG A 295 6.18 15.21 26.35
CA ARG A 295 5.15 16.21 26.05
C ARG A 295 4.92 16.39 24.55
N ASP A 296 6.00 16.44 23.76
CA ASP A 296 5.94 16.79 22.34
C ASP A 296 6.07 15.56 21.42
N VAL A 297 7.14 14.78 21.61
CA VAL A 297 7.55 13.70 20.70
C VAL A 297 8.05 12.51 21.50
N ALA A 298 7.60 11.31 21.13
CA ALA A 298 8.21 10.06 21.56
C ALA A 298 8.40 9.12 20.36
N LEU A 299 9.58 8.52 20.26
CA LEU A 299 9.87 7.48 19.28
C LEU A 299 9.92 6.13 19.98
N ILE A 300 9.09 5.18 19.56
CA ILE A 300 9.15 3.78 19.98
C ILE A 300 9.82 2.99 18.87
N HIS A 301 11.08 2.61 19.11
CA HIS A 301 11.83 1.76 18.20
C HIS A 301 11.52 0.31 18.52
N GLY A 302 10.76 -0.34 17.64
CA GLY A 302 10.33 -1.73 17.80
C GLY A 302 10.95 -2.66 16.75
N PRO A 303 12.12 -3.25 17.02
CA PRO A 303 12.73 -4.31 16.19
C PRO A 303 11.79 -5.50 15.93
N PRO A 304 12.10 -6.38 14.95
CA PRO A 304 11.27 -7.54 14.62
C PRO A 304 10.95 -8.41 15.83
N GLY A 305 9.68 -8.81 15.98
CA GLY A 305 9.25 -9.71 17.06
C GLY A 305 9.18 -9.10 18.45
N THR A 306 9.48 -7.80 18.65
CA THR A 306 9.51 -7.18 19.99
C THR A 306 8.15 -6.78 20.58
N GLY A 307 7.05 -7.05 19.86
CA GLY A 307 5.71 -6.70 20.30
C GLY A 307 5.41 -5.19 20.24
N LYS A 308 5.89 -4.50 19.19
CA LYS A 308 5.61 -3.06 18.95
C LYS A 308 4.12 -2.74 19.01
N THR A 309 3.30 -3.46 18.25
CA THR A 309 1.84 -3.26 18.26
C THR A 309 1.24 -3.57 19.63
N HIS A 310 1.70 -4.62 20.32
CA HIS A 310 1.25 -4.94 21.68
C HIS A 310 1.57 -3.81 22.68
N THR A 311 2.75 -3.20 22.56
CA THR A 311 3.17 -2.03 23.36
C THR A 311 2.30 -0.81 23.07
N LEU A 312 1.99 -0.56 21.79
CA LEU A 312 1.10 0.53 21.38
C LEU A 312 -0.31 0.38 21.92
N ILE A 313 -0.85 -0.85 21.97
CA ILE A 313 -2.17 -1.13 22.53
C ILE A 313 -2.22 -0.69 23.98
N GLU A 314 -1.28 -1.13 24.81
CA GLU A 314 -1.24 -0.69 26.21
C GLU A 314 -1.09 0.84 26.32
N LEU A 315 -0.20 1.44 25.53
CA LEU A 315 0.00 2.89 25.53
C LEU A 315 -1.31 3.66 25.23
N ILE A 316 -2.06 3.22 24.22
CA ILE A 316 -3.35 3.82 23.85
C ILE A 316 -4.34 3.68 25.01
N LEU A 317 -4.44 2.51 25.63
CA LEU A 317 -5.32 2.32 26.79
C LEU A 317 -4.95 3.23 27.96
N GLN A 318 -3.66 3.40 28.22
CA GLN A 318 -3.15 4.29 29.27
C GLN A 318 -3.47 5.76 28.97
N MET A 319 -3.46 6.18 27.69
CA MET A 319 -3.89 7.51 27.27
C MET A 319 -5.41 7.68 27.46
N VAL A 320 -6.21 6.68 27.09
CA VAL A 320 -7.67 6.69 27.26
C VAL A 320 -8.07 6.72 28.75
N LYS A 321 -7.39 5.95 29.62
CA LYS A 321 -7.58 5.98 31.10
C LYS A 321 -7.34 7.39 31.66
N ARG A 322 -6.46 8.17 31.03
CA ARG A 322 -6.15 9.58 31.35
C ARG A 322 -7.07 10.59 30.64
N LYS A 323 -8.16 10.12 30.03
CA LYS A 323 -9.16 10.92 29.30
C LYS A 323 -8.57 11.69 28.10
N LEU A 324 -7.48 11.20 27.52
CA LEU A 324 -6.94 11.76 26.29
C LEU A 324 -7.66 11.16 25.08
N ARG A 325 -7.89 12.00 24.06
CA ARG A 325 -8.38 11.57 22.75
C ARG A 325 -7.21 11.28 21.82
N VAL A 326 -7.22 10.10 21.23
CA VAL A 326 -6.09 9.56 20.46
C VAL A 326 -6.49 9.34 19.01
N LEU A 327 -5.72 9.89 18.08
CA LEU A 327 -5.79 9.54 16.67
C LEU A 327 -4.67 8.55 16.34
N VAL A 328 -5.03 7.33 15.96
CA VAL A 328 -4.08 6.30 15.56
C VAL A 328 -4.03 6.23 14.03
N CYS A 329 -2.84 6.27 13.48
CA CYS A 329 -2.58 6.25 12.06
C CYS A 329 -1.56 5.19 11.66
N GLY A 330 -1.65 4.74 10.41
CA GLY A 330 -0.64 3.88 9.78
C GLY A 330 -0.60 4.07 8.27
N PRO A 331 0.49 3.71 7.59
CA PRO A 331 0.63 3.86 6.14
C PRO A 331 -0.28 2.89 5.36
N SER A 332 -0.63 1.73 5.91
CA SER A 332 -1.46 0.70 5.28
C SER A 332 -2.77 0.44 6.04
N ASN A 333 -3.77 -0.19 5.40
CA ASN A 333 -4.97 -0.60 6.12
C ASN A 333 -4.68 -1.71 7.13
N ILE A 334 -3.81 -2.66 6.77
CA ILE A 334 -3.46 -3.80 7.61
C ILE A 334 -2.83 -3.34 8.93
N SER A 335 -1.90 -2.36 8.90
CA SER A 335 -1.29 -1.88 10.15
C SER A 335 -2.31 -1.23 11.09
N VAL A 336 -3.29 -0.52 10.55
CA VAL A 336 -4.36 0.11 11.34
C VAL A 336 -5.35 -0.94 11.85
N ASP A 337 -5.77 -1.87 11.00
CA ASP A 337 -6.77 -2.89 11.33
C ASP A 337 -6.24 -3.85 12.43
N ASN A 338 -4.95 -4.18 12.40
CA ASN A 338 -4.27 -4.96 13.45
C ASN A 338 -4.31 -4.30 14.84
N ILE A 339 -4.41 -2.96 14.90
CA ILE A 339 -4.60 -2.23 16.16
C ILE A 339 -6.07 -2.29 16.58
N VAL A 340 -7.01 -2.09 15.65
CA VAL A 340 -8.45 -2.15 15.95
C VAL A 340 -8.83 -3.51 16.54
N GLU A 341 -8.37 -4.60 15.92
CA GLU A 341 -8.66 -5.97 16.36
C GLU A 341 -8.22 -6.24 17.81
N ARG A 342 -7.12 -5.62 18.25
CA ARG A 342 -6.60 -5.77 19.62
C ARG A 342 -7.21 -4.79 20.61
N LEU A 343 -7.75 -3.66 20.17
CA LEU A 343 -8.46 -2.69 21.01
C LEU A 343 -9.93 -3.06 21.23
N ALA A 344 -10.60 -3.61 20.21
CA ALA A 344 -12.03 -3.91 20.22
C ALA A 344 -12.48 -4.77 21.42
N PRO A 345 -11.79 -5.88 21.78
CA PRO A 345 -12.17 -6.71 22.93
C PRO A 345 -12.08 -5.99 24.28
N ARG A 346 -11.33 -4.88 24.36
CA ARG A 346 -11.09 -4.14 25.61
C ARG A 346 -12.19 -3.12 25.92
N LYS A 347 -13.32 -3.14 25.19
CA LYS A 347 -14.51 -2.29 25.38
C LYS A 347 -14.23 -0.78 25.34
N VAL A 348 -13.20 -0.37 24.60
CA VAL A 348 -12.93 1.04 24.34
C VAL A 348 -13.75 1.51 23.15
N PRO A 349 -14.41 2.68 23.20
CA PRO A 349 -15.10 3.24 22.04
C PRO A 349 -14.08 3.62 20.98
N VAL A 350 -14.02 2.80 19.92
CA VAL A 350 -13.13 2.94 18.78
C VAL A 350 -13.93 3.22 17.51
N VAL A 351 -13.41 4.12 16.65
CA VAL A 351 -13.97 4.36 15.31
C VAL A 351 -12.89 4.18 14.26
N ARG A 352 -13.13 3.28 13.30
CA ARG A 352 -12.25 3.03 12.16
C ARG A 352 -12.73 3.78 10.92
N ILE A 353 -11.93 4.74 10.44
CA ILE A 353 -12.21 5.51 9.23
C ILE A 353 -11.53 4.88 8.03
N GLY A 354 -12.30 4.20 7.21
CA GLY A 354 -11.86 3.58 5.98
C GLY A 354 -13.04 3.01 5.23
N HIS A 355 -12.83 2.67 3.96
CA HIS A 355 -13.87 2.02 3.19
C HIS A 355 -14.01 0.56 3.64
N PRO A 356 -15.21 0.05 4.02
CA PRO A 356 -15.40 -1.29 4.56
C PRO A 356 -14.74 -2.41 3.74
N ALA A 357 -14.84 -2.36 2.41
CA ALA A 357 -14.24 -3.38 1.55
C ALA A 357 -12.68 -3.39 1.51
N ARG A 358 -12.00 -2.44 2.17
CA ARG A 358 -10.54 -2.45 2.38
C ARG A 358 -10.15 -2.84 3.80
N LEU A 359 -11.13 -3.09 4.66
CA LEU A 359 -10.92 -3.44 6.06
C LEU A 359 -10.97 -4.94 6.25
N LEU A 360 -10.29 -5.43 7.29
CA LEU A 360 -10.44 -6.81 7.75
C LEU A 360 -11.88 -7.08 8.23
N PRO A 361 -12.43 -8.30 8.01
CA PRO A 361 -13.76 -8.66 8.46
C PRO A 361 -14.00 -8.43 9.96
N SER A 362 -13.01 -8.74 10.80
CA SER A 362 -13.06 -8.55 12.26
C SER A 362 -13.18 -7.08 12.70
N VAL A 363 -12.87 -6.14 11.80
CA VAL A 363 -12.83 -4.69 12.07
C VAL A 363 -14.06 -3.97 11.54
N LEU A 364 -14.89 -4.63 10.71
CA LEU A 364 -16.02 -4.00 10.01
C LEU A 364 -17.04 -3.37 10.95
N GLU A 365 -17.33 -4.01 12.09
CA GLU A 365 -18.28 -3.52 13.10
C GLU A 365 -17.87 -2.17 13.70
N HIS A 366 -16.56 -1.87 13.69
CA HIS A 366 -16.00 -0.61 14.19
C HIS A 366 -15.82 0.44 13.08
N SER A 367 -16.16 0.11 11.83
CA SER A 367 -16.03 1.05 10.72
C SER A 367 -17.05 2.18 10.84
N LEU A 368 -16.63 3.41 10.51
CA LEU A 368 -17.50 4.58 10.60
C LEU A 368 -18.80 4.40 9.81
N GLU A 369 -18.74 3.77 8.62
CA GLU A 369 -19.92 3.51 7.80
C GLU A 369 -20.91 2.56 8.49
N VAL A 370 -20.42 1.47 9.09
CA VAL A 370 -21.28 0.53 9.82
C VAL A 370 -21.85 1.16 11.09
N LEU A 371 -21.06 1.96 11.82
CA LEU A 371 -21.52 2.68 13.01
C LEU A 371 -22.59 3.72 12.69
N THR A 372 -22.52 4.38 11.53
CA THR A 372 -23.59 5.28 11.04
C THR A 372 -24.87 4.54 10.60
N HIS A 373 -24.91 3.21 10.68
CA HIS A 373 -26.11 2.41 10.41
C HIS A 373 -26.62 1.65 11.63
N THR A 374 -25.76 1.40 12.61
CA THR A 374 -26.06 0.55 13.77
C THR A 374 -26.26 1.34 15.07
N SER A 375 -25.67 2.53 15.19
CA SER A 375 -25.79 3.35 16.40
C SER A 375 -27.20 3.93 16.60
N GLU A 376 -27.56 4.24 17.84
CA GLU A 376 -28.84 4.93 18.14
C GLU A 376 -28.94 6.29 17.43
N ALA A 377 -27.82 7.00 17.31
CA ALA A 377 -27.70 8.23 16.54
C ALA A 377 -27.95 8.05 15.02
N ALA A 378 -27.86 6.82 14.51
CA ALA A 378 -28.14 6.48 13.12
C ALA A 378 -29.64 6.34 12.80
N ALA A 379 -30.52 6.20 13.80
CA ALA A 379 -31.96 6.04 13.57
C ALA A 379 -32.52 7.18 12.70
N ILE A 380 -32.09 8.41 12.98
CA ILE A 380 -32.50 9.63 12.25
C ILE A 380 -32.06 9.61 10.78
N VAL A 381 -30.91 8.99 10.49
CA VAL A 381 -30.34 8.87 9.12
C VAL A 381 -31.04 7.75 8.37
N LYS A 382 -31.45 6.69 9.08
CA LYS A 382 -32.17 5.52 8.52
C LYS A 382 -33.52 5.90 7.94
N ASP A 383 -34.26 6.79 8.61
CA ASP A 383 -35.58 7.23 8.14
C ASP A 383 -35.50 7.99 6.81
N VAL A 384 -34.60 8.99 6.72
CA VAL A 384 -34.39 9.75 5.48
C VAL A 384 -33.87 8.85 4.36
N ARG A 385 -33.02 7.86 4.68
CA ARG A 385 -32.57 6.88 3.69
C ARG A 385 -33.74 6.07 3.13
N LYS A 386 -34.64 5.61 4.00
CA LYS A 386 -35.81 4.83 3.59
C LYS A 386 -36.71 5.64 2.66
N GLU A 387 -36.94 6.91 2.97
CA GLU A 387 -37.70 7.83 2.10
C GLU A 387 -37.01 8.03 0.72
N ILE A 388 -35.68 8.16 0.69
CA ILE A 388 -34.91 8.22 -0.55
C ILE A 388 -35.10 6.95 -1.38
N ASP A 389 -34.98 5.78 -0.76
CA ASP A 389 -35.10 4.49 -1.45
C ASP A 389 -36.54 4.28 -1.99
N GLU A 390 -37.56 4.67 -1.24
CA GLU A 390 -38.97 4.65 -1.66
C GLU A 390 -39.25 5.58 -2.83
N LYS A 391 -38.74 6.83 -2.78
CA LYS A 391 -38.86 7.80 -3.88
C LYS A 391 -38.08 7.34 -5.12
N GLN A 392 -36.89 6.77 -4.97
CA GLN A 392 -36.13 6.18 -6.08
C GLN A 392 -36.88 4.99 -6.71
N ALA A 393 -37.49 4.12 -5.91
CA ALA A 393 -38.32 3.03 -6.43
C ALA A 393 -39.56 3.55 -7.18
N SER A 394 -40.13 4.69 -6.75
CA SER A 394 -41.27 5.33 -7.41
C SER A 394 -40.95 5.84 -8.83
N ILE A 395 -39.71 6.31 -9.09
CA ILE A 395 -39.27 6.75 -10.43
C ILE A 395 -39.52 5.67 -11.49
N ARG A 396 -39.28 4.40 -11.13
CA ARG A 396 -39.46 3.26 -12.04
C ARG A 396 -40.91 3.05 -12.46
N LYS A 397 -41.87 3.44 -11.60
CA LYS A 397 -43.32 3.26 -11.82
C LYS A 397 -43.94 4.45 -12.57
N THR A 398 -43.30 5.62 -12.52
CA THR A 398 -43.84 6.87 -13.09
C THR A 398 -43.67 6.92 -14.61
N ARG A 399 -44.79 7.11 -15.33
CA ARG A 399 -44.84 7.14 -16.80
C ARG A 399 -44.71 8.55 -17.39
N THR A 400 -45.05 9.60 -16.65
CA THR A 400 -45.03 10.98 -17.17
C THR A 400 -43.73 11.73 -16.82
N GLY A 401 -43.22 12.53 -17.76
CA GLY A 401 -41.98 13.29 -17.57
C GLY A 401 -42.07 14.41 -16.53
N ARG A 402 -43.27 14.97 -16.32
CA ARG A 402 -43.51 16.05 -15.34
C ARG A 402 -43.47 15.52 -13.91
N GLU A 403 -44.09 14.37 -13.64
CA GLU A 403 -44.04 13.70 -12.34
C GLU A 403 -42.62 13.19 -12.02
N ARG A 404 -41.90 12.65 -13.02
CA ARG A 404 -40.48 12.30 -12.83
C ARG A 404 -39.65 13.50 -12.40
N ARG A 405 -39.83 14.66 -13.05
CA ARG A 405 -39.11 15.90 -12.69
C ARG A 405 -39.38 16.33 -11.24
N ALA A 406 -40.64 16.25 -10.79
CA ALA A 406 -40.99 16.53 -9.40
C ALA A 406 -40.31 15.55 -8.41
N ILE A 407 -40.27 14.25 -8.74
CA ILE A 407 -39.59 13.25 -7.90
C ILE A 407 -38.07 13.51 -7.82
N TYR A 408 -37.43 14.00 -8.88
CA TYR A 408 -36.01 14.39 -8.83
C TYR A 408 -35.77 15.61 -7.93
N ASP A 409 -36.66 16.60 -7.97
CA ASP A 409 -36.55 17.78 -7.12
C ASP A 409 -36.73 17.39 -5.64
N ASP A 410 -37.70 16.51 -5.34
CA ASP A 410 -37.87 15.91 -4.00
C ASP A 410 -36.62 15.12 -3.57
N LEU A 411 -36.07 14.27 -4.43
CA LEU A 411 -34.87 13.47 -4.13
C LEU A 411 -33.65 14.35 -3.89
N LYS A 412 -33.54 15.49 -4.58
CA LYS A 412 -32.46 16.44 -4.37
C LYS A 412 -32.53 17.06 -2.98
N GLU A 413 -33.73 17.42 -2.53
CA GLU A 413 -33.98 17.94 -1.19
C GLU A 413 -33.70 16.88 -0.12
N LEU A 414 -34.25 15.66 -0.28
CA LEU A 414 -34.00 14.54 0.63
C LEU A 414 -32.50 14.19 0.71
N ARG A 415 -31.77 14.23 -0.41
CA ARG A 415 -30.30 14.01 -0.42
C ARG A 415 -29.52 15.14 0.24
N ARG A 416 -30.02 16.39 0.20
CA ARG A 416 -29.42 17.51 0.94
C ARG A 416 -29.61 17.28 2.44
N GLU A 417 -30.84 17.00 2.85
CA GLU A 417 -31.17 16.70 4.24
C GLU A 417 -30.41 15.48 4.77
N PHE A 418 -30.31 14.40 3.98
CA PHE A 418 -29.55 13.21 4.32
C PHE A 418 -28.09 13.56 4.61
N ARG A 419 -27.44 14.34 3.74
CA ARG A 419 -26.04 14.77 3.94
C ARG A 419 -25.86 15.61 5.19
N GLU A 420 -26.79 16.50 5.51
CA GLU A 420 -26.72 17.33 6.71
C GLU A 420 -26.87 16.50 7.99
N ARG A 421 -27.86 15.59 8.03
CA ARG A 421 -28.09 14.69 9.16
C ARG A 421 -26.93 13.70 9.33
N GLU A 422 -26.45 13.13 8.23
CA GLU A 422 -25.30 12.23 8.22
C GLU A 422 -24.03 12.92 8.70
N SER A 423 -23.76 14.14 8.22
CA SER A 423 -22.59 14.92 8.67
C SER A 423 -22.63 15.17 10.18
N LYS A 424 -23.81 15.53 10.73
CA LYS A 424 -23.99 15.69 12.19
C LYS A 424 -23.81 14.39 12.95
N CYS A 425 -24.34 13.27 12.43
CA CYS A 425 -24.17 11.94 13.04
C CYS A 425 -22.70 11.52 13.06
N VAL A 426 -22.00 11.65 11.93
CA VAL A 426 -20.57 11.38 11.81
C VAL A 426 -19.75 12.24 12.75
N ASP A 427 -20.03 13.55 12.80
CA ASP A 427 -19.35 14.49 13.69
C ASP A 427 -19.53 14.11 15.17
N ASN A 428 -20.75 13.72 15.57
CA ASN A 428 -21.02 13.27 16.94
C ASN A 428 -20.30 11.95 17.26
N LEU A 429 -20.39 10.93 16.38
CA LEU A 429 -19.72 9.65 16.57
C LEU A 429 -18.20 9.82 16.72
N VAL A 430 -17.59 10.63 15.86
CA VAL A 430 -16.15 10.90 15.92
C VAL A 430 -15.80 11.69 17.18
N ARG A 431 -16.61 12.70 17.55
CA ARG A 431 -16.40 13.54 18.74
C ARG A 431 -16.48 12.75 20.04
N GLU A 432 -17.45 11.85 20.17
CA GLU A 432 -17.67 11.01 21.36
C GLU A 432 -16.63 9.88 21.49
N SER A 433 -15.95 9.54 20.40
CA SER A 433 -14.93 8.51 20.40
C SER A 433 -13.64 8.96 21.10
N ASN A 434 -13.14 8.11 21.99
CA ASN A 434 -11.84 8.29 22.63
C ASN A 434 -10.68 7.95 21.68
N VAL A 435 -10.87 6.95 20.82
CA VAL A 435 -9.85 6.51 19.86
C VAL A 435 -10.42 6.48 18.45
N VAL A 436 -9.77 7.19 17.55
CA VAL A 436 -10.12 7.19 16.13
C VAL A 436 -8.94 6.64 15.34
N LEU A 437 -9.20 5.70 14.44
CA LEU A 437 -8.19 4.98 13.67
C LEU A 437 -8.38 5.22 12.18
N ALA A 438 -7.33 5.63 11.48
CA ALA A 438 -7.38 5.88 10.03
C ALA A 438 -6.03 5.54 9.39
N THR A 439 -6.00 5.35 8.07
CA THR A 439 -4.70 5.42 7.38
C THR A 439 -4.19 6.86 7.39
N LEU A 440 -2.90 7.10 7.21
CA LEU A 440 -2.33 8.46 7.17
C LEU A 440 -3.05 9.35 6.15
N HIS A 441 -3.35 8.81 4.95
CA HIS A 441 -4.20 9.51 4.00
C HIS A 441 -5.64 9.64 4.49
N GLY A 442 -6.22 8.58 5.05
CA GLY A 442 -7.58 8.56 5.59
C GLY A 442 -7.83 9.66 6.63
N ALA A 443 -6.80 10.01 7.40
CA ALA A 443 -6.86 11.09 8.39
C ALA A 443 -7.14 12.47 7.78
N GLY A 444 -6.77 12.69 6.50
CA GLY A 444 -7.13 13.89 5.74
C GLY A 444 -8.57 13.89 5.19
N GLY A 445 -9.42 12.97 5.66
CA GLY A 445 -10.83 12.87 5.28
C GLY A 445 -11.67 14.02 5.83
N HIS A 446 -12.80 14.31 5.17
CA HIS A 446 -13.72 15.36 5.64
C HIS A 446 -14.30 15.03 7.03
N GLN A 447 -14.41 13.74 7.36
CA GLN A 447 -14.93 13.23 8.62
C GLN A 447 -14.08 13.64 9.84
N LEU A 448 -12.78 13.90 9.64
CA LEU A 448 -11.88 14.39 10.69
C LEU A 448 -11.64 15.90 10.64
N LYS A 449 -12.28 16.61 9.71
CA LYS A 449 -12.10 18.05 9.58
C LYS A 449 -12.57 18.73 10.87
N ASN A 450 -11.75 19.62 11.42
CA ASN A 450 -11.99 20.35 12.68
C ASN A 450 -12.04 19.49 13.95
N GLN A 451 -11.68 18.21 13.88
CA GLN A 451 -11.49 17.38 15.08
C GLN A 451 -10.13 17.69 15.70
N LYS A 452 -10.10 17.75 17.03
CA LYS A 452 -8.85 17.89 17.81
C LYS A 452 -8.58 16.60 18.56
N PHE A 453 -7.32 16.18 18.54
CA PHE A 453 -6.81 15.03 19.25
C PHE A 453 -5.64 15.48 20.13
N ASP A 454 -5.57 14.95 21.34
CA ASP A 454 -4.50 15.29 22.28
C ASP A 454 -3.17 14.65 21.84
N VAL A 455 -3.27 13.44 21.28
CA VAL A 455 -2.12 12.65 20.83
C VAL A 455 -2.40 12.02 19.46
N VAL A 456 -1.41 12.10 18.57
CA VAL A 456 -1.38 11.32 17.32
C VAL A 456 -0.36 10.19 17.48
N VAL A 457 -0.80 8.95 17.28
CA VAL A 457 0.06 7.77 17.27
C VAL A 457 0.20 7.30 15.82
N ILE A 458 1.42 7.16 15.32
CA ILE A 458 1.67 6.63 13.97
C ILE A 458 2.44 5.30 14.11
N ASP A 459 1.80 4.20 13.75
CA ASP A 459 2.44 2.89 13.63
C ASP A 459 3.05 2.72 12.24
N GLU A 460 4.13 1.93 12.15
CA GLU A 460 4.97 1.77 10.96
C GLU A 460 5.45 3.10 10.36
N ALA A 461 5.80 4.07 11.22
CA ALA A 461 6.24 5.39 10.80
C ALA A 461 7.52 5.38 9.94
N SER A 462 8.35 4.34 10.05
CA SER A 462 9.55 4.14 9.24
C SER A 462 9.26 3.63 7.81
N GLN A 463 8.03 3.24 7.52
CA GLN A 463 7.58 2.84 6.17
C GLN A 463 6.77 3.96 5.48
N ALA A 464 6.56 5.09 6.14
CA ALA A 464 5.77 6.20 5.64
C ALA A 464 6.67 7.33 5.11
N LEU A 465 6.28 7.92 3.97
CA LEU A 465 6.88 9.16 3.51
C LEU A 465 6.60 10.28 4.52
N GLU A 466 7.58 11.15 4.76
CA GLU A 466 7.39 12.24 5.72
C GLU A 466 6.20 13.16 5.36
N ALA A 467 6.01 13.47 4.08
CA ALA A 467 4.86 14.26 3.61
C ALA A 467 3.51 13.61 3.94
N GLN A 468 3.46 12.27 4.03
CA GLN A 468 2.28 11.51 4.41
C GLN A 468 1.98 11.66 5.91
N CYS A 469 3.02 11.61 6.75
CA CYS A 469 2.92 11.78 8.20
C CYS A 469 2.37 13.16 8.58
N TRP A 470 2.67 14.21 7.80
CA TRP A 470 2.19 15.56 8.10
C TRP A 470 0.68 15.74 7.97
N ILE A 471 -0.04 14.85 7.26
CA ILE A 471 -1.49 14.94 7.07
C ILE A 471 -2.24 14.99 8.43
N PRO A 472 -2.07 14.01 9.34
CA PRO A 472 -2.68 14.07 10.69
C PRO A 472 -1.94 15.02 11.66
N LEU A 473 -0.65 15.32 11.42
CA LEU A 473 0.18 16.03 12.40
C LEU A 473 -0.03 17.54 12.44
N LEU A 474 -0.64 18.15 11.41
CA LEU A 474 -0.95 19.59 11.44
C LEU A 474 -1.88 20.01 12.59
N SER A 475 -2.66 19.08 13.12
CA SER A 475 -3.56 19.29 14.27
C SER A 475 -3.05 18.70 15.58
N ALA A 476 -1.83 18.13 15.59
CA ALA A 476 -1.30 17.42 16.74
C ALA A 476 -0.56 18.36 17.71
N SER A 477 -0.82 18.18 19.01
CA SER A 477 -0.01 18.74 20.10
C SER A 477 1.13 17.82 20.52
N LYS A 478 0.89 16.50 20.46
CA LYS A 478 1.85 15.45 20.83
C LYS A 478 1.83 14.35 19.79
N VAL A 479 3.00 13.80 19.46
CA VAL A 479 3.13 12.64 18.57
C VAL A 479 3.88 11.49 19.24
N VAL A 480 3.41 10.27 18.99
CA VAL A 480 4.16 9.04 19.23
C VAL A 480 4.37 8.34 17.89
N LEU A 481 5.63 8.19 17.48
CA LEU A 481 5.99 7.46 16.26
C LEU A 481 6.53 6.09 16.65
N ALA A 482 5.89 5.04 16.18
CA ALA A 482 6.37 3.68 16.35
C ALA A 482 6.83 3.12 15.00
N GLY A 483 7.97 2.46 15.00
CA GLY A 483 8.51 1.86 13.79
C GLY A 483 9.88 1.25 14.01
N ASP A 484 10.48 0.83 12.90
CA ASP A 484 11.85 0.36 12.85
C ASP A 484 12.56 0.96 11.63
N HIS A 485 13.36 1.99 11.88
CA HIS A 485 14.13 2.70 10.87
C HIS A 485 15.33 1.91 10.30
N LEU A 486 15.59 0.73 10.86
CA LEU A 486 16.59 -0.21 10.34
C LEU A 486 15.97 -1.23 9.38
N GLN A 487 14.63 -1.34 9.34
CA GLN A 487 13.91 -2.12 8.32
C GLN A 487 13.73 -1.30 7.03
N LEU A 488 13.00 -1.87 6.05
CA LEU A 488 12.75 -1.28 4.74
C LEU A 488 12.20 0.16 4.85
N PRO A 489 12.82 1.14 4.16
CA PRO A 489 12.24 2.47 4.00
C PRO A 489 11.03 2.43 3.05
N PRO A 490 10.25 3.54 2.95
CA PRO A 490 9.22 3.65 1.92
C PRO A 490 9.81 3.43 0.52
N THR A 491 9.06 2.74 -0.34
CA THR A 491 9.47 2.51 -1.74
C THR A 491 9.29 3.79 -2.56
N VAL A 492 10.37 4.28 -3.16
CA VAL A 492 10.41 5.48 -4.02
C VAL A 492 10.82 5.06 -5.43
N LYS A 493 9.94 5.22 -6.42
CA LYS A 493 10.16 4.77 -7.81
C LYS A 493 11.13 5.66 -8.57
N SER A 494 11.12 6.96 -8.29
CA SER A 494 12.00 7.95 -8.94
C SER A 494 13.48 7.70 -8.63
N SER A 495 13.83 7.22 -7.43
CA SER A 495 15.19 6.82 -7.12
C SER A 495 15.61 5.56 -7.89
N VAL A 496 14.69 4.60 -8.05
CA VAL A 496 14.92 3.37 -8.82
C VAL A 496 15.11 3.64 -10.33
N GLU A 497 14.30 4.50 -10.94
CA GLU A 497 14.41 4.82 -12.38
C GLU A 497 15.71 5.56 -12.73
N LYS A 498 16.20 6.43 -11.84
CA LYS A 498 17.44 7.18 -12.05
C LYS A 498 18.69 6.30 -11.96
N SER A 499 18.70 5.36 -11.01
CA SER A 499 19.76 4.34 -10.93
C SER A 499 19.87 3.53 -12.24
N LYS A 500 18.73 3.18 -12.86
CA LYS A 500 18.69 2.49 -14.16
C LYS A 500 19.21 3.37 -15.32
N ASN A 501 18.82 4.64 -15.38
CA ASN A 501 19.25 5.56 -16.44
C ASN A 501 20.75 5.93 -16.35
N ALA A 502 21.32 5.97 -15.14
CA ALA A 502 22.76 6.19 -14.95
C ALA A 502 23.59 5.02 -15.52
N LYS A 503 23.16 3.76 -15.29
CA LYS A 503 23.81 2.57 -15.83
C LYS A 503 23.76 2.49 -17.37
N ARG A 504 22.62 2.85 -17.98
CA ARG A 504 22.46 2.86 -19.46
C ARG A 504 23.35 3.87 -20.18
N ARG A 505 23.86 4.90 -19.49
CA ARG A 505 24.73 5.94 -20.08
C ARG A 505 26.24 5.65 -19.98
N GLY A 506 26.63 4.44 -19.55
CA GLY A 506 28.02 3.99 -19.60
C GLY A 506 28.99 4.79 -18.71
N LYS A 507 28.52 5.37 -17.60
CA LYS A 507 29.40 5.96 -16.59
C LYS A 507 30.01 4.86 -15.72
N SER A 508 31.29 4.99 -15.38
CA SER A 508 32.04 3.98 -14.62
C SER A 508 31.38 3.67 -13.27
N ALA A 509 31.56 2.45 -12.77
CA ALA A 509 31.00 1.99 -11.48
C ALA A 509 31.39 2.89 -10.28
N THR A 510 32.53 3.58 -10.38
CA THR A 510 33.02 4.54 -9.37
C THR A 510 32.30 5.89 -9.43
N GLU A 511 31.85 6.34 -10.60
CA GLU A 511 30.95 7.50 -10.71
C GLU A 511 29.48 7.13 -10.44
N ALA A 512 29.09 5.88 -10.73
CA ALA A 512 27.74 5.36 -10.48
C ALA A 512 27.43 5.28 -8.97
N ALA A 513 28.41 4.89 -8.14
CA ALA A 513 28.30 4.88 -6.68
C ALA A 513 28.18 6.28 -6.07
N SER A 514 28.79 7.30 -6.70
CA SER A 514 28.59 8.73 -6.38
C SER A 514 27.22 9.25 -6.84
N SER A 515 26.67 8.67 -7.93
CA SER A 515 25.34 8.99 -8.47
C SER A 515 24.16 8.23 -7.84
N ASN A 516 24.42 7.30 -6.91
CA ASN A 516 23.40 6.74 -6.00
C ASN A 516 22.96 7.76 -4.92
N SER A 517 23.25 9.04 -5.11
CA SER A 517 22.74 10.09 -4.24
C SER A 517 21.24 10.21 -4.48
N THR A 518 20.45 9.70 -3.53
CA THR A 518 19.06 10.08 -3.35
C THR A 518 18.92 11.58 -3.62
N GLU A 519 17.97 12.02 -4.46
CA GLU A 519 17.88 13.44 -4.79
C GLU A 519 17.61 14.25 -3.52
N ILE A 520 18.65 14.96 -3.07
CA ILE A 520 18.58 15.84 -1.93
C ILE A 520 18.25 17.22 -2.48
N ILE A 521 16.97 17.59 -2.43
CA ILE A 521 16.53 18.95 -2.77
C ILE A 521 16.49 19.75 -1.47
N GLY A 522 17.37 20.74 -1.35
CA GLY A 522 17.43 21.60 -0.16
C GLY A 522 17.74 20.86 1.15
N GLY A 523 18.45 19.73 1.10
CA GLY A 523 18.74 18.89 2.28
C GLY A 523 17.67 17.83 2.59
N VAL A 524 16.65 17.68 1.74
CA VAL A 524 15.48 16.81 1.96
C VAL A 524 15.44 15.68 0.93
N SER A 525 15.07 14.48 1.38
CA SER A 525 14.92 13.26 0.57
C SER A 525 13.56 12.60 0.87
N LEU A 526 12.97 11.88 -0.10
CA LEU A 526 11.76 11.07 0.11
C LEU A 526 12.01 9.78 0.90
N GLU A 527 13.24 9.27 0.86
CA GLU A 527 13.63 8.04 1.57
C GLU A 527 13.87 8.29 3.07
N THR A 528 14.17 9.54 3.44
CA THR A 528 14.30 9.94 4.84
C THR A 528 12.91 10.03 5.47
N THR A 529 12.62 9.11 6.40
CA THR A 529 11.34 9.10 7.11
C THR A 529 11.30 10.18 8.19
N LEU A 530 10.10 10.53 8.64
CA LEU A 530 9.94 11.42 9.80
C LEU A 530 10.64 10.85 11.04
N PHE A 531 10.62 9.53 11.20
CA PHE A 531 11.28 8.83 12.30
C PHE A 531 12.81 9.06 12.25
N ASP A 532 13.44 8.80 11.11
CA ASP A 532 14.88 9.00 10.90
C ASP A 532 15.28 10.46 11.14
N ARG A 533 14.51 11.41 10.60
CA ARG A 533 14.83 12.83 10.69
C ARG A 533 14.76 13.34 12.13
N LEU A 534 13.73 12.96 12.89
CA LEU A 534 13.59 13.36 14.30
C LEU A 534 14.67 12.71 15.18
N LEU A 535 15.01 11.44 14.93
CA LEU A 535 16.08 10.76 15.64
C LEU A 535 17.45 11.41 15.38
N SER A 536 17.72 11.80 14.13
CA SER A 536 18.93 12.52 13.74
C SER A 536 19.01 13.92 14.37
N LEU A 537 17.88 14.63 14.42
CA LEU A 537 17.79 16.00 14.94
C LEU A 537 17.95 16.07 16.47
N HIS A 538 17.25 15.22 17.21
CA HIS A 538 17.16 15.29 18.68
C HIS A 538 17.98 14.22 19.41
N GLY A 539 18.52 13.25 18.68
CA GLY A 539 19.31 12.16 19.25
C GLY A 539 18.49 11.09 19.97
N PRO A 540 19.15 10.13 20.64
CA PRO A 540 18.50 8.97 21.24
C PRO A 540 17.63 9.29 22.46
N GLY A 541 17.73 10.50 23.03
CA GLY A 541 16.94 10.90 24.21
C GLY A 541 15.43 10.94 23.97
N ILE A 542 14.99 11.00 22.71
CA ILE A 542 13.56 10.92 22.36
C ILE A 542 13.10 9.50 21.99
N LYS A 543 13.97 8.48 22.12
CA LYS A 543 13.76 7.11 21.63
C LYS A 543 13.74 6.08 22.77
N GLY A 544 12.63 5.35 22.91
CA GLY A 544 12.55 4.11 23.68
C GLY A 544 12.66 2.89 22.77
N MET A 545 13.64 2.01 22.99
CA MET A 545 13.83 0.80 22.18
C MET A 545 13.32 -0.44 22.90
N LEU A 546 12.55 -1.27 22.20
CA LEU A 546 12.13 -2.58 22.69
C LEU A 546 13.24 -3.60 22.43
N THR A 547 13.58 -4.42 23.42
CA THR A 547 14.76 -5.30 23.36
C THR A 547 14.42 -6.79 23.37
N THR A 548 13.35 -7.20 24.04
CA THR A 548 12.94 -8.61 24.10
C THR A 548 12.07 -8.97 22.89
N GLN A 549 12.48 -9.97 22.10
CA GLN A 549 11.75 -10.48 20.93
C GLN A 549 11.13 -11.86 21.18
N TYR A 550 9.97 -12.10 20.58
CA TYR A 550 9.10 -13.27 20.79
C TYR A 550 8.80 -14.03 19.49
N ARG A 551 9.68 -13.91 18.47
CA ARG A 551 9.47 -14.51 17.15
C ARG A 551 10.56 -15.52 16.80
N MET A 552 11.81 -15.10 16.85
CA MET A 552 12.94 -15.85 16.29
C MET A 552 13.62 -16.73 17.33
N HIS A 553 14.12 -17.88 16.90
CA HIS A 553 15.11 -18.66 17.65
C HIS A 553 16.37 -17.81 17.95
N GLU A 554 17.08 -18.07 19.05
CA GLU A 554 18.25 -17.29 19.48
C GLU A 554 19.34 -17.21 18.40
N LYS A 555 19.71 -18.34 17.79
CA LYS A 555 20.67 -18.41 16.67
C LYS A 555 20.28 -17.52 15.49
N ILE A 556 18.98 -17.47 15.12
CA ILE A 556 18.48 -16.61 14.04
C ILE A 556 18.59 -15.14 14.46
N MET A 557 18.11 -14.80 15.67
CA MET A 557 18.10 -13.44 16.20
C MET A 557 19.51 -12.85 16.38
N GLN A 558 20.50 -13.68 16.74
CA GLN A 558 21.85 -13.22 17.05
C GLN A 558 22.47 -12.46 15.87
N PHE A 559 22.22 -12.91 14.64
CA PHE A 559 22.74 -12.26 13.45
C PHE A 559 22.19 -10.82 13.27
N PRO A 560 20.86 -10.59 13.17
CA PRO A 560 20.34 -9.22 13.07
C PRO A 560 20.67 -8.37 14.29
N SER A 561 20.66 -8.96 15.50
CA SER A 561 21.00 -8.25 16.74
C SER A 561 22.37 -7.60 16.66
N ASN A 562 23.39 -8.38 16.24
CA ASN A 562 24.78 -7.92 16.20
C ASN A 562 25.03 -6.88 15.11
N GLU A 563 24.50 -7.10 13.90
CA GLU A 563 24.81 -6.24 12.75
C GLU A 563 24.04 -4.91 12.76
N LEU A 564 22.88 -4.87 13.41
CA LEU A 564 21.90 -3.80 13.19
C LEU A 564 21.43 -3.16 14.49
N TYR A 565 21.31 -3.94 15.56
CA TYR A 565 20.72 -3.51 16.81
C TYR A 565 21.74 -3.44 17.95
N GLU A 566 23.04 -3.31 17.63
CA GLU A 566 24.13 -3.14 18.61
C GLU A 566 24.15 -4.26 19.67
N SER A 567 23.77 -5.48 19.30
CA SER A 567 23.65 -6.65 20.19
C SER A 567 22.64 -6.46 21.35
N LYS A 568 21.66 -5.56 21.20
CA LYS A 568 20.67 -5.26 22.26
C LYS A 568 19.45 -6.18 22.27
N LEU A 569 19.24 -6.99 21.23
CA LEU A 569 18.07 -7.89 21.18
C LEU A 569 18.30 -9.14 22.03
N VAL A 570 17.25 -9.54 22.74
CA VAL A 570 17.22 -10.74 23.60
C VAL A 570 16.03 -11.60 23.21
N ALA A 571 16.25 -12.91 23.02
CA ALA A 571 15.19 -13.85 22.74
C ALA A 571 14.42 -14.18 24.03
N ALA A 572 13.09 -14.11 23.99
CA ALA A 572 12.25 -14.57 25.08
C ALA A 572 12.39 -16.08 25.28
N GLU A 573 12.25 -16.56 26.50
CA GLU A 573 12.41 -17.98 26.84
C GLU A 573 11.50 -18.89 26.02
N SER A 574 10.30 -18.40 25.65
CA SER A 574 9.33 -19.13 24.84
C SER A 574 9.77 -19.42 23.40
N VAL A 575 10.72 -18.65 22.86
CA VAL A 575 11.20 -18.82 21.47
C VAL A 575 12.67 -19.15 21.38
N LYS A 576 13.43 -18.95 22.46
CA LYS A 576 14.89 -19.05 22.50
C LYS A 576 15.42 -20.33 21.88
N SER A 577 14.77 -21.46 22.17
CA SER A 577 15.16 -22.81 21.74
C SER A 577 14.13 -23.52 20.84
N ARG A 578 13.16 -22.80 20.27
CA ARG A 578 12.05 -23.39 19.50
C ARG A 578 12.53 -23.90 18.13
N LEU A 579 12.29 -25.17 17.81
CA LEU A 579 12.63 -25.79 16.52
C LEU A 579 11.37 -26.30 15.78
N LEU A 580 11.52 -26.65 14.50
CA LEU A 580 10.41 -27.15 13.68
C LEU A 580 9.86 -28.49 14.17
N LYS A 581 10.71 -29.34 14.75
CA LYS A 581 10.26 -30.60 15.36
C LYS A 581 9.42 -30.43 16.63
N ASP A 582 9.50 -29.25 17.27
CA ASP A 582 8.77 -28.94 18.50
C ASP A 582 7.40 -28.26 18.21
N LEU A 583 6.96 -28.29 16.95
CA LEU A 583 5.66 -27.78 16.54
C LEU A 583 4.52 -28.57 17.23
N PRO A 584 3.33 -27.97 17.39
CA PRO A 584 2.22 -28.57 18.15
C PRO A 584 1.58 -29.78 17.45
N TYR A 585 2.16 -30.26 16.37
CA TYR A 585 1.72 -31.41 15.57
C TYR A 585 2.93 -32.28 15.22
N GLU A 586 2.68 -33.51 14.78
CA GLU A 586 3.74 -34.48 14.49
C GLU A 586 4.63 -34.00 13.34
N VAL A 587 5.92 -33.81 13.63
CA VAL A 587 6.98 -33.50 12.68
C VAL A 587 8.14 -34.46 12.94
N GLU A 588 8.66 -35.09 11.90
CA GLU A 588 9.77 -36.02 11.96
C GLU A 588 11.07 -35.30 12.33
N ASP A 589 11.88 -35.92 13.22
CA ASP A 589 13.21 -35.42 13.60
C ASP A 589 14.22 -35.68 12.47
N THR A 590 14.30 -34.73 11.54
CA THR A 590 15.25 -34.71 10.42
C THR A 590 16.32 -33.63 10.62
N ASP A 591 17.43 -33.70 9.87
CA ASP A 591 18.49 -32.68 9.91
C ASP A 591 17.95 -31.27 9.64
N ASP A 592 17.02 -31.14 8.68
CA ASP A 592 16.38 -29.86 8.31
C ASP A 592 15.45 -29.31 9.41
N THR A 593 14.86 -30.18 10.25
CA THR A 593 13.94 -29.77 11.34
C THR A 593 14.64 -29.51 12.68
N ARG A 594 15.90 -29.95 12.82
CA ARG A 594 16.72 -29.83 14.04
C ARG A 594 17.56 -28.58 14.08
N GLU A 595 17.98 -28.09 12.91
CA GLU A 595 18.79 -26.88 12.82
C GLU A 595 17.88 -25.68 12.50
N PRO A 596 17.96 -24.58 13.28
CA PRO A 596 17.16 -23.37 13.03
C PRO A 596 17.71 -22.49 11.90
N VAL A 597 18.85 -22.86 11.30
CA VAL A 597 19.50 -22.10 10.23
C VAL A 597 20.23 -23.10 9.32
N VAL A 598 19.90 -23.12 8.02
CA VAL A 598 20.51 -24.05 7.05
C VAL A 598 20.97 -23.28 5.80
N PHE A 599 22.27 -23.08 5.63
CA PHE A 599 22.80 -22.40 4.43
C PHE A 599 23.11 -23.40 3.31
N TRP A 600 22.38 -23.31 2.20
CA TRP A 600 22.68 -24.08 0.99
C TRP A 600 23.53 -23.25 0.03
N ASP A 601 24.83 -23.48 0.08
CA ASP A 601 25.73 -22.82 -0.85
C ASP A 601 25.59 -23.42 -2.26
N THR A 602 25.16 -22.58 -3.20
CA THR A 602 25.06 -22.93 -4.62
C THR A 602 26.35 -22.63 -5.40
N GLN A 603 27.38 -22.10 -4.74
CA GLN A 603 28.69 -21.85 -5.34
C GLN A 603 29.33 -23.17 -5.79
N GLY A 604 29.80 -23.21 -7.04
CA GLY A 604 30.38 -24.41 -7.65
C GLY A 604 29.38 -25.30 -8.39
N GLY A 605 28.08 -25.02 -8.29
CA GLY A 605 27.07 -25.54 -9.22
C GLY A 605 26.88 -24.62 -10.42
N ASP A 606 26.44 -25.16 -11.56
CA ASP A 606 26.04 -24.37 -12.73
C ASP A 606 24.61 -23.79 -12.50
N PHE A 607 24.53 -22.73 -11.68
CA PHE A 607 23.28 -22.07 -11.27
C PHE A 607 23.24 -20.63 -11.81
N PRO A 608 23.20 -20.42 -13.14
CA PRO A 608 23.26 -19.09 -13.72
C PRO A 608 21.97 -18.30 -13.48
N GLU A 609 22.10 -17.01 -13.17
CA GLU A 609 20.96 -16.10 -13.23
C GLU A 609 20.53 -15.87 -14.70
N LYS A 610 19.22 -15.77 -14.94
CA LYS A 610 18.64 -15.39 -16.23
C LYS A 610 17.97 -14.02 -16.15
N THR A 611 17.92 -13.34 -17.29
CA THR A 611 17.06 -12.18 -17.53
C THR A 611 15.87 -12.62 -18.37
N GLU A 612 14.69 -12.03 -18.12
CA GLU A 612 13.48 -12.30 -18.95
C GLU A 612 13.69 -12.01 -20.46
N ASP A 613 14.76 -11.30 -20.83
CA ASP A 613 15.13 -10.97 -22.21
C ASP A 613 15.84 -12.10 -22.99
N ASP A 614 16.30 -13.17 -22.33
CA ASP A 614 17.20 -14.14 -22.98
C ASP A 614 16.49 -15.20 -23.86
N ASP A 615 15.20 -15.49 -23.61
CA ASP A 615 14.45 -16.55 -24.32
C ASP A 615 13.37 -16.06 -25.31
N VAL A 616 12.98 -14.78 -25.28
CA VAL A 616 11.92 -14.24 -26.16
C VAL A 616 12.47 -13.04 -26.94
N GLY A 617 12.82 -13.26 -28.20
CA GLY A 617 13.55 -12.29 -29.02
C GLY A 617 12.98 -10.86 -28.97
N LYS A 618 13.69 -9.94 -28.29
CA LYS A 618 13.68 -8.46 -28.38
C LYS A 618 12.35 -7.69 -28.51
N LYS A 619 11.18 -8.33 -28.46
CA LYS A 619 9.88 -7.69 -28.79
C LYS A 619 8.87 -7.62 -27.64
N GLU A 620 9.18 -8.19 -26.47
CA GLU A 620 8.30 -8.15 -25.29
C GLU A 620 9.01 -7.70 -24.01
N ALA A 621 9.98 -6.79 -24.12
CA ALA A 621 10.63 -6.11 -23.00
C ALA A 621 9.69 -5.07 -22.33
N LEU A 622 8.56 -5.54 -21.79
CA LEU A 622 7.47 -4.72 -21.24
C LEU A 622 7.13 -5.05 -19.77
N LEU A 623 7.79 -6.05 -19.17
CA LEU A 623 7.84 -6.28 -17.73
C LEU A 623 9.26 -5.94 -17.29
N GLY A 624 9.41 -5.05 -16.31
CA GLY A 624 10.72 -4.50 -15.97
C GLY A 624 11.74 -5.60 -15.63
N GLU A 625 12.95 -5.49 -16.20
CA GLU A 625 14.13 -6.36 -16.02
C GLU A 625 14.15 -7.08 -14.65
N SER A 626 13.49 -8.24 -14.54
CA SER A 626 13.51 -9.09 -13.35
C SER A 626 14.48 -10.24 -13.58
N LYS A 627 15.02 -10.77 -12.49
CA LYS A 627 16.01 -11.86 -12.52
C LYS A 627 15.37 -13.13 -11.97
N SER A 628 15.81 -14.26 -12.49
CA SER A 628 15.42 -15.60 -12.02
C SER A 628 16.62 -16.54 -12.02
N ASN A 629 16.54 -17.61 -11.24
CA ASN A 629 17.52 -18.69 -11.19
C ASN A 629 16.76 -20.02 -11.06
N GLU A 630 16.73 -20.77 -12.16
CA GLU A 630 15.96 -22.01 -12.28
C GLU A 630 16.47 -23.11 -11.37
N MET A 631 17.79 -23.27 -11.31
CA MET A 631 18.42 -24.30 -10.50
C MET A 631 18.24 -24.02 -9.01
N GLU A 632 18.32 -22.75 -8.61
CA GLU A 632 18.02 -22.35 -7.23
C GLU A 632 16.55 -22.60 -6.86
N ALA A 633 15.62 -22.31 -7.77
CA ALA A 633 14.20 -22.59 -7.54
C ALA A 633 13.91 -24.09 -7.38
N LEU A 634 14.64 -24.96 -8.10
CA LEU A 634 14.56 -26.41 -7.92
C LEU A 634 15.06 -26.85 -6.53
N VAL A 635 16.15 -26.26 -6.03
CA VAL A 635 16.65 -26.54 -4.68
C VAL A 635 15.63 -26.10 -3.63
N VAL A 636 15.08 -24.90 -3.78
CA VAL A 636 14.01 -24.38 -2.90
C VAL A 636 12.80 -25.32 -2.92
N ALA A 637 12.33 -25.71 -4.10
CA ALA A 637 11.18 -26.60 -4.23
C ALA A 637 11.42 -27.97 -3.58
N LYS A 638 12.62 -28.53 -3.75
CA LYS A 638 13.00 -29.81 -3.13
C LYS A 638 13.07 -29.70 -1.61
N HIS A 639 13.62 -28.62 -1.06
CA HIS A 639 13.68 -28.43 0.38
C HIS A 639 12.28 -28.21 1.00
N VAL A 640 11.42 -27.43 0.33
CA VAL A 640 10.01 -27.30 0.73
C VAL A 640 9.31 -28.66 0.71
N ASP A 641 9.55 -29.48 -0.31
CA ASP A 641 9.05 -30.86 -0.36
C ASP A 641 9.54 -31.69 0.83
N SER A 642 10.83 -31.60 1.18
CA SER A 642 11.40 -32.31 2.34
C SER A 642 10.73 -31.90 3.66
N LEU A 643 10.54 -30.60 3.89
CA LEU A 643 9.89 -30.09 5.11
C LEU A 643 8.44 -30.58 5.22
N ILE A 644 7.70 -30.58 4.11
CA ILE A 644 6.32 -31.05 4.07
C ILE A 644 6.25 -32.57 4.27
N GLN A 645 7.18 -33.33 3.69
CA GLN A 645 7.28 -34.78 3.91
C GLN A 645 7.63 -35.13 5.36
N ALA A 646 8.45 -34.31 6.01
CA ALA A 646 8.72 -34.40 7.44
C ALA A 646 7.51 -34.00 8.32
N GLY A 647 6.40 -33.55 7.75
CA GLY A 647 5.16 -33.25 8.48
C GLY A 647 4.89 -31.76 8.74
N VAL A 648 5.77 -30.85 8.31
CA VAL A 648 5.53 -29.40 8.43
C VAL A 648 4.38 -29.01 7.50
N LYS A 649 3.35 -28.34 8.05
CA LYS A 649 2.19 -27.96 7.25
C LYS A 649 2.57 -26.87 6.24
N PRO A 650 2.05 -26.92 4.99
CA PRO A 650 2.34 -25.88 4.00
C PRO A 650 1.98 -24.46 4.44
N GLU A 651 0.93 -24.32 5.25
CA GLU A 651 0.47 -23.03 5.80
C GLU A 651 1.46 -22.40 6.78
N ASP A 652 2.39 -23.17 7.34
CA ASP A 652 3.42 -22.72 8.27
C ASP A 652 4.74 -22.38 7.57
N ILE A 653 4.81 -22.54 6.25
CA ILE A 653 6.00 -22.28 5.42
C ILE A 653 5.77 -21.04 4.55
N ALA A 654 6.80 -20.20 4.41
CA ALA A 654 6.87 -19.18 3.36
C ALA A 654 8.11 -19.33 2.50
N CYS A 655 7.98 -19.08 1.19
CA CYS A 655 9.13 -18.84 0.33
C CYS A 655 9.16 -17.37 -0.10
N ILE A 656 10.28 -16.71 0.20
CA ILE A 656 10.48 -15.30 -0.11
C ILE A 656 11.64 -15.11 -1.09
N THR A 657 11.49 -14.16 -2.00
CA THR A 657 12.54 -13.81 -2.95
C THR A 657 12.54 -12.30 -3.25
N PRO A 658 13.70 -11.68 -3.49
CA PRO A 658 13.76 -10.27 -3.83
C PRO A 658 13.26 -9.96 -5.25
N TYR A 659 13.21 -10.96 -6.13
CA TYR A 659 12.93 -10.76 -7.56
C TYR A 659 11.57 -11.33 -7.97
N ASN A 660 10.77 -10.52 -8.66
CA ASN A 660 9.45 -10.94 -9.15
C ASN A 660 9.54 -12.06 -10.20
N GLY A 661 10.58 -12.08 -11.04
CA GLY A 661 10.83 -13.16 -11.99
C GLY A 661 11.03 -14.50 -11.29
N GLN A 662 11.83 -14.52 -10.21
CA GLN A 662 11.98 -15.71 -9.37
C GLN A 662 10.67 -16.10 -8.68
N LEU A 663 9.88 -15.13 -8.21
CA LEU A 663 8.59 -15.41 -7.60
C LEU A 663 7.62 -16.07 -8.58
N ALA A 664 7.64 -15.65 -9.85
CA ALA A 664 6.82 -16.27 -10.90
C ALA A 664 7.22 -17.73 -11.13
N LEU A 665 8.53 -18.02 -11.14
CA LEU A 665 9.06 -19.37 -11.28
C LEU A 665 8.71 -20.26 -10.08
N LEU A 666 8.94 -19.79 -8.85
CA LEU A 666 8.54 -20.52 -7.64
C LEU A 666 7.01 -20.74 -7.58
N SER A 667 6.24 -19.77 -8.05
CA SER A 667 4.78 -19.87 -8.11
C SER A 667 4.30 -20.89 -9.13
N SER A 668 4.99 -21.10 -10.26
CA SER A 668 4.57 -22.14 -11.21
C SER A 668 4.86 -23.55 -10.69
N MET A 669 5.91 -23.70 -9.87
CA MET A 669 6.34 -24.99 -9.33
C MET A 669 5.58 -25.42 -8.07
N LEU A 670 5.35 -24.49 -7.14
CA LEU A 670 4.88 -24.83 -5.78
C LEU A 670 3.42 -24.48 -5.50
N ARG A 671 2.83 -23.50 -6.20
CA ARG A 671 1.49 -23.01 -5.86
C ARG A 671 0.39 -24.03 -6.13
N GLU A 672 0.48 -24.78 -7.23
CA GLU A 672 -0.50 -25.83 -7.55
C GLU A 672 -0.35 -27.05 -6.64
N LYS A 673 0.90 -27.39 -6.29
CA LYS A 673 1.21 -28.52 -5.42
C LYS A 673 0.81 -28.27 -3.97
N TYR A 674 1.04 -27.04 -3.48
CA TYR A 674 0.80 -26.64 -2.10
C TYR A 674 0.05 -25.29 -2.03
N PRO A 675 -1.30 -25.31 -2.13
CA PRO A 675 -2.09 -24.07 -2.13
C PRO A 675 -2.02 -23.29 -0.81
N GLY A 676 -1.62 -23.92 0.30
CA GLY A 676 -1.41 -23.27 1.60
C GLY A 676 -0.06 -22.56 1.76
N LEU A 677 0.91 -22.82 0.88
CA LEU A 677 2.26 -22.24 0.94
C LEU A 677 2.24 -20.74 0.60
N GLU A 678 2.86 -19.93 1.44
CA GLU A 678 2.96 -18.49 1.18
C GLU A 678 4.15 -18.17 0.29
N LEU A 679 3.88 -17.60 -0.90
CA LEU A 679 4.91 -17.15 -1.84
C LEU A 679 4.84 -15.64 -1.97
N GLY A 680 5.94 -14.94 -1.71
CA GLY A 680 5.96 -13.47 -1.74
C GLY A 680 7.32 -12.85 -2.05
N SER A 681 7.30 -11.57 -2.39
CA SER A 681 8.53 -10.77 -2.39
C SER A 681 8.90 -10.34 -0.97
N VAL A 682 10.16 -9.97 -0.74
CA VAL A 682 10.61 -9.45 0.56
C VAL A 682 9.76 -8.26 1.03
N ASP A 683 9.47 -7.31 0.12
CA ASP A 683 8.61 -6.15 0.43
C ASP A 683 7.16 -6.57 0.74
N GLY A 684 6.64 -7.64 0.10
CA GLY A 684 5.28 -8.14 0.32
C GLY A 684 5.10 -8.95 1.61
N PHE A 685 6.21 -9.48 2.15
CA PHE A 685 6.23 -10.29 3.37
C PHE A 685 6.48 -9.45 4.64
N GLN A 686 6.70 -8.15 4.50
CA GLN A 686 6.97 -7.26 5.64
C GLN A 686 5.83 -7.29 6.67
N GLY A 687 6.20 -7.45 7.95
CA GLY A 687 5.26 -7.54 9.06
C GLY A 687 4.59 -8.91 9.24
N ARG A 688 4.83 -9.87 8.33
CA ARG A 688 4.35 -11.25 8.44
C ARG A 688 5.37 -12.12 9.19
N GLU A 689 4.94 -13.32 9.57
CA GLU A 689 5.75 -14.36 10.20
C GLU A 689 5.22 -15.73 9.81
N LYS A 690 6.12 -16.71 9.79
CA LYS A 690 5.86 -18.14 9.54
C LYS A 690 6.81 -18.95 10.41
N GLU A 691 6.47 -20.21 10.63
CA GLU A 691 7.31 -21.13 11.40
C GLU A 691 8.57 -21.49 10.62
N ALA A 692 8.46 -21.66 9.30
CA ALA A 692 9.60 -21.84 8.41
C ALA A 692 9.66 -20.81 7.27
N VAL A 693 10.84 -20.27 6.97
CA VAL A 693 11.03 -19.25 5.91
C VAL A 693 12.19 -19.58 4.99
N VAL A 694 11.86 -20.04 3.78
CA VAL A 694 12.82 -20.35 2.73
C VAL A 694 13.11 -19.10 1.89
N VAL A 695 14.38 -18.73 1.73
CA VAL A 695 14.77 -17.53 0.97
C VAL A 695 15.53 -17.92 -0.30
N SER A 696 15.16 -17.31 -1.43
CA SER A 696 15.89 -17.42 -2.70
C SER A 696 16.52 -16.07 -3.04
N LEU A 697 17.85 -16.03 -3.15
CA LEU A 697 18.65 -14.83 -3.39
C LEU A 697 18.92 -14.55 -4.87
N VAL A 698 18.78 -15.55 -5.75
CA VAL A 698 18.77 -15.46 -7.23
C VAL A 698 20.12 -15.11 -7.87
N ARG A 699 20.85 -14.18 -7.28
CA ARG A 699 22.05 -13.57 -7.87
C ARG A 699 23.20 -14.57 -7.90
N SER A 700 23.63 -14.91 -9.12
CA SER A 700 24.77 -15.77 -9.41
C SER A 700 25.30 -15.42 -10.79
N ASN A 701 26.42 -14.69 -10.83
CA ASN A 701 27.03 -14.17 -12.06
C ASN A 701 28.55 -14.03 -11.91
N SER A 702 29.26 -14.04 -13.04
CA SER A 702 30.73 -13.92 -13.11
C SER A 702 31.27 -12.55 -12.67
N GLU A 703 30.43 -11.51 -12.73
CA GLU A 703 30.79 -10.13 -12.42
C GLU A 703 30.68 -9.80 -10.92
N HIS A 704 30.28 -10.77 -10.09
CA HIS A 704 30.03 -10.62 -8.64
C HIS A 704 29.05 -9.48 -8.30
N GLU A 705 28.11 -9.17 -9.21
CA GLU A 705 27.13 -8.12 -9.01
C GLU A 705 25.90 -8.63 -8.23
N VAL A 706 25.60 -8.02 -7.09
CA VAL A 706 24.41 -8.35 -6.27
C VAL A 706 23.23 -7.38 -6.49
N GLY A 707 23.42 -6.30 -7.24
CA GLY A 707 22.36 -5.33 -7.54
C GLY A 707 21.78 -4.65 -6.29
N PHE A 708 20.45 -4.51 -6.23
CA PHE A 708 19.75 -3.85 -5.10
C PHE A 708 19.83 -4.62 -3.78
N LEU A 709 20.30 -5.89 -3.80
CA LEU A 709 20.63 -6.61 -2.57
C LEU A 709 21.77 -5.95 -1.79
N ALA A 710 22.51 -5.00 -2.36
CA ALA A 710 23.49 -4.22 -1.60
C ALA A 710 22.85 -3.36 -0.49
N GLU A 711 21.53 -3.13 -0.51
CA GLU A 711 20.83 -2.36 0.51
C GLU A 711 20.69 -3.15 1.82
N LYS A 712 21.45 -2.73 2.84
CA LYS A 712 21.48 -3.40 4.17
C LYS A 712 20.12 -3.57 4.83
N ARG A 713 19.17 -2.66 4.58
CA ARG A 713 17.81 -2.70 5.15
C ARG A 713 16.92 -3.77 4.48
N ARG A 714 17.19 -4.11 3.21
CA ARG A 714 16.54 -5.25 2.51
C ARG A 714 17.11 -6.58 2.95
N LEU A 715 18.40 -6.56 3.25
CA LEU A 715 19.12 -7.64 3.92
C LEU A 715 19.19 -7.42 5.44
N ASN A 716 18.24 -6.72 6.08
CA ASN A 716 18.24 -6.62 7.55
C ASN A 716 17.98 -7.99 8.21
N GLY A 717 17.71 -9.00 7.37
CA GLY A 717 17.83 -10.42 7.70
C GLY A 717 19.22 -11.04 7.44
N TYR A 718 20.08 -10.56 6.53
CA TYR A 718 21.04 -11.40 5.79
C TYR A 718 22.34 -10.75 5.20
N ARG A 719 23.27 -10.18 6.01
CA ARG A 719 24.71 -10.03 5.59
C ARG A 719 25.71 -9.55 6.67
N ARG A 720 26.91 -10.13 6.75
CA ARG A 720 28.07 -9.63 7.53
C ARG A 720 29.01 -8.75 6.69
N LYS A 721 29.69 -7.75 7.29
CA LYS A 721 30.82 -6.99 6.67
C LYS A 721 32.15 -7.77 6.77
N PRO A 722 33.03 -7.77 5.75
CA PRO A 722 34.43 -8.18 5.93
C PRO A 722 35.21 -7.11 6.72
N ARG A 723 36.04 -7.56 7.66
CA ARG A 723 37.14 -6.74 8.22
C ARG A 723 38.35 -6.89 7.30
N ASP A 724 39.13 -5.83 7.18
CA ASP A 724 40.36 -5.77 6.40
C ASP A 724 41.32 -6.93 6.79
N ILE A 725 41.46 -7.93 5.92
CA ILE A 725 42.49 -8.97 6.00
C ILE A 725 43.50 -8.66 4.87
N PRO A 726 44.81 -8.57 5.15
CA PRO A 726 45.82 -8.29 4.12
C PRO A 726 45.88 -9.39 3.04
N ASP A 727 45.95 -8.97 1.78
CA ASP A 727 45.85 -9.79 0.55
C ASP A 727 46.88 -10.93 0.35
N GLU A 728 47.84 -11.14 1.26
CA GLU A 728 48.93 -12.12 1.05
C GLU A 728 48.65 -13.55 1.55
N GLU A 729 47.66 -13.78 2.41
CA GLU A 729 47.33 -15.15 2.87
C GLU A 729 46.33 -15.91 1.96
N CYS A 730 45.71 -15.26 0.98
CA CYS A 730 44.65 -15.85 0.13
C CYS A 730 45.13 -16.79 -1.00
N LYS A 731 46.42 -17.16 -1.06
CA LYS A 731 47.00 -17.94 -2.18
C LYS A 731 47.30 -19.41 -1.90
N LYS A 732 46.82 -19.99 -0.79
CA LYS A 732 46.99 -21.44 -0.53
C LYS A 732 45.66 -22.19 -0.74
N PRO A 733 45.63 -23.26 -1.55
CA PRO A 733 44.44 -24.10 -1.68
C PRO A 733 44.14 -24.79 -0.33
N LEU A 734 42.91 -24.63 0.16
CA LEU A 734 42.41 -25.33 1.34
C LEU A 734 42.11 -26.79 1.01
N ALA A 735 42.47 -27.71 1.91
CA ALA A 735 42.21 -29.14 1.77
C ALA A 735 40.70 -29.46 1.94
N PRO A 736 40.17 -30.48 1.25
CA PRO A 736 38.78 -30.88 1.37
C PRO A 736 38.52 -31.44 2.79
N ASN A 737 37.47 -30.93 3.45
CA ASN A 737 36.96 -31.31 4.79
C ASN A 737 37.51 -30.55 6.02
N THR A 738 37.91 -29.29 5.86
CA THR A 738 38.13 -28.41 7.03
C THR A 738 36.85 -27.60 7.29
N PRO A 739 36.27 -27.60 8.51
CA PRO A 739 35.11 -26.75 8.82
C PRO A 739 35.50 -25.28 8.70
N VAL A 740 34.88 -24.58 7.75
CA VAL A 740 35.16 -23.17 7.46
C VAL A 740 34.31 -22.31 8.40
N PRO A 741 34.92 -21.40 9.18
CA PRO A 741 34.15 -20.50 10.03
C PRO A 741 33.28 -19.55 9.19
N LEU A 742 32.09 -19.20 9.72
CA LEU A 742 31.02 -18.43 9.04
C LEU A 742 31.47 -17.03 8.56
N ASP A 743 32.63 -16.57 9.02
CA ASP A 743 33.29 -15.32 8.63
C ASP A 743 33.98 -15.38 7.26
N GLN A 744 34.51 -16.53 6.85
CA GLN A 744 35.15 -16.72 5.55
C GLN A 744 34.16 -17.02 4.42
N ALA A 745 33.01 -17.62 4.71
CA ALA A 745 32.01 -17.94 3.67
C ALA A 745 31.31 -16.69 3.08
N LEU A 746 31.15 -15.61 3.87
CA LEU A 746 30.36 -14.43 3.49
C LEU A 746 31.16 -13.31 2.80
N SER A 747 32.50 -13.38 2.78
CA SER A 747 33.34 -12.46 2.00
C SER A 747 33.46 -12.85 0.52
N TYR A 748 33.09 -14.08 0.15
CA TYR A 748 33.40 -14.68 -1.15
C TYR A 748 32.19 -14.95 -2.07
N THR A 749 30.96 -14.66 -1.66
CA THR A 749 29.83 -15.37 -2.27
C THR A 749 28.60 -14.53 -2.66
N SER A 750 28.22 -14.71 -3.92
CA SER A 750 26.86 -14.56 -4.45
C SER A 750 26.15 -15.90 -4.21
N SER A 751 25.67 -16.15 -2.99
CA SER A 751 25.16 -17.48 -2.60
C SER A 751 23.79 -17.40 -1.94
N THR A 752 23.02 -18.47 -2.14
CA THR A 752 21.66 -18.73 -1.63
C THR A 752 21.68 -18.98 -0.12
N LEU A 753 20.71 -18.43 0.59
CA LEU A 753 20.53 -18.66 2.02
C LEU A 753 19.15 -19.27 2.24
N LEU A 754 19.08 -20.47 2.81
CA LEU A 754 17.85 -20.92 3.43
C LEU A 754 17.91 -20.59 4.93
N LEU A 755 16.79 -20.18 5.52
CA LEU A 755 16.59 -20.33 6.95
C LEU A 755 15.57 -21.45 7.13
N ALA A 756 15.81 -22.31 8.11
CA ALA A 756 14.76 -23.18 8.61
C ALA A 756 13.82 -22.30 9.44
#